data_AF-S3C9E8-F1
#
_entry.id   AF-S3C9E8-F1
#
_cell.length_a   1.000
_cell.length_b   1.000
_cell.length_c   1.000
_cell.angle_alpha   90.00
_cell.angle_beta   90.00
_cell.angle_gamma   90.00
#
_symmetry.space_group_name_H-M   'P 1'
#
loop_
_entity.id
_entity.type
_entity.pdbx_description
1 polymer ?
#
loop_
_entity_poly.entity_id
_entity_poly.type
_entity_poly.pdbx_seq_one_letter_code
_entity_poly.pdbx_strand_id
1 'polypeptide(L)'
;RAPDSKPTPDGPEPPDNGHARQHEPAPDSGRAPGGEPGPYSKPTPVGTEAPETGQAPEHGPEPEHGPEPGRGPEPGVEAGAVPFGERLPFVLGARTAAALPAQARALRARLEAEPGLAAHDVAWSLATTRSALAHRAVAVAGNRAELLDALTALGRGTDAVLPASVRVGQAREGRTVLMFPGQGSQWRGMGRALLAGSEVFAEGVRECEEALAPWVDWSLTRVLRGADGAATAPVDVVQPALFAVMVSLARMWQHWGVPVDGVVGHSQGEIAAACVSGALSLADGARVVAVRSRLLAELAGTGGMVSVALPPEEVRGRLGGRLSLASVNGPGSVVVSGPDDALEELMASARADGVPVRRIDVDYASHSPAVEALRDRLRAELSGLSPREGTVPLYSTVTGTRLAGSELDAAYWYRNLRETVRLRSAVESLAADGFAFFAECSPHPVLTVGVRETLDALGAGGTVLGSLRRDEGGTDRMLRSLAEGYADGLPVDWRRVLGAGRRVPLPTYAFQHERFWLDAGAGTAPEAAAPGDDTRFWEAVERGDVGRLAGELGTADGLAAALPALAAWRRRSRRQARLDSWRYDIVWRPHPVEGGAVPSGRWLLLTTGTPAAEGLRGLLADGGLDATVLTLGPGTTDRTALGARLAEAVDGAGGTPFAGVLSLLGLDETPHPSLPGLTTGLALTVAAVQALGDTGTDAPLWTVTCGASGVGELGPAHPAQNQLWGLGRVAALEHPARWGGLVDLPAAPGASGAAALLGVLARGGGEDQWAVSASGTAHVRRLVRRGTGTAPAGDDDAWRPAGTVLITGASGSLGPHLARSVAARGARHVALLSRRGGNSPGTAELVAELAEAGCTAQAFACDVRDRARLAAVLAELSAAGRPVTTALHAAAHLDIAPLATTTLSHFAEVVDAKVSGAVNLVELLEREQLREVVLFSSIAGVWGSAEHGAYAAANAFLDAYAARCRADGLPVTSVAWGIWDEQITRDRTDADLVVRRGLPFLDRETAFEGLYQALAAREAVQVVADVDWSRFVPVFTSVRESPLLAEIAGPSTPGGDGDGDRDGPGSPGASAEGAAGAFRARLAAMTPADREHAVLELVRSTGAVVLGRDAEDRLGPDQEFRQAGFDSLLSVDLRNRLNRATGLRLPPTLLFDHATPARLAQHLLGHLSDGDAGAEGTPEDVLAGLDRIERQIRALPGDGTARLRLTARVETLLAAVRGVGGDDAGDGGDAVSAVESAASTEELLDLLDSRYGES
;
A
#
# COMPACT_ATOMS: atom_id res chain seq x y z
N ARG A 1 39.99 -45.42 -35.67
CA ARG A 1 39.99 -46.82 -35.14
C ARG A 1 38.54 -47.20 -34.88
N ALA A 2 38.18 -48.48 -35.05
CA ALA A 2 36.78 -48.94 -35.10
C ALA A 2 36.34 -49.57 -33.73
N PRO A 3 35.19 -50.27 -33.60
CA PRO A 3 34.05 -49.72 -32.85
C PRO A 3 33.48 -50.75 -31.84
N ASP A 4 32.19 -50.62 -31.48
CA ASP A 4 31.17 -51.69 -31.28
C ASP A 4 30.11 -51.26 -30.23
N SER A 5 28.84 -51.67 -30.26
CA SER A 5 28.04 -52.36 -31.32
C SER A 5 26.52 -52.18 -31.08
N LYS A 6 25.68 -52.50 -32.09
CA LYS A 6 24.25 -52.84 -31.94
C LYS A 6 24.08 -54.36 -32.05
N PRO A 7 22.98 -54.96 -31.55
CA PRO A 7 21.97 -55.43 -32.50
C PRO A 7 20.50 -55.38 -32.03
N THR A 8 19.58 -55.39 -33.00
CA THR A 8 18.20 -55.92 -32.91
C THR A 8 18.17 -57.31 -33.57
N PRO A 9 17.21 -58.21 -33.24
CA PRO A 9 16.08 -58.43 -34.18
C PRO A 9 14.75 -58.98 -33.60
N ASP A 10 13.67 -58.76 -34.36
CA ASP A 10 12.50 -59.63 -34.71
C ASP A 10 11.68 -60.46 -33.68
N GLY A 11 10.40 -60.69 -34.03
CA GLY A 11 9.38 -61.46 -33.26
C GLY A 11 9.36 -62.99 -33.52
N PRO A 12 8.30 -63.75 -33.12
CA PRO A 12 6.93 -63.56 -33.66
C PRO A 12 5.73 -63.90 -32.71
N GLU A 13 4.51 -63.82 -33.26
CA GLU A 13 3.20 -64.32 -32.74
C GLU A 13 2.87 -65.76 -33.23
N PRO A 14 1.69 -66.38 -32.93
CA PRO A 14 0.81 -66.41 -31.73
C PRO A 14 0.69 -67.89 -31.21
N PRO A 15 -0.44 -68.47 -30.66
CA PRO A 15 -1.67 -68.75 -31.47
C PRO A 15 -3.06 -68.95 -30.75
N ASP A 16 -4.15 -68.76 -31.53
CA ASP A 16 -5.37 -69.60 -31.69
C ASP A 16 -6.66 -69.59 -30.80
N ASN A 17 -7.74 -70.01 -31.47
CA ASN A 17 -9.11 -70.48 -31.10
C ASN A 17 -10.21 -69.47 -30.69
N GLY A 18 -11.38 -69.42 -31.35
CA GLY A 18 -11.76 -70.02 -32.66
C GLY A 18 -13.27 -70.07 -32.98
N HIS A 19 -13.66 -69.61 -34.19
CA HIS A 19 -14.95 -69.85 -34.91
C HIS A 19 -16.28 -69.34 -34.29
N ALA A 20 -17.37 -69.03 -35.02
CA ALA A 20 -17.69 -68.64 -36.43
C ALA A 20 -19.19 -68.16 -36.45
N ARG A 21 -19.93 -67.76 -37.50
CA ARG A 21 -19.89 -67.86 -38.99
C ARG A 21 -20.39 -66.55 -39.66
N GLN A 22 -20.96 -66.62 -40.88
CA GLN A 22 -21.38 -65.51 -41.76
C GLN A 22 -22.91 -65.25 -41.74
N HIS A 23 -23.35 -64.01 -42.04
CA HIS A 23 -24.08 -63.66 -43.30
C HIS A 23 -24.52 -62.17 -43.39
N GLU A 24 -24.53 -61.62 -44.61
CA GLU A 24 -25.15 -60.36 -45.08
C GLU A 24 -26.66 -60.55 -45.40
N PRO A 25 -27.50 -59.54 -45.80
CA PRO A 25 -27.22 -58.16 -46.27
C PRO A 25 -28.16 -57.03 -45.74
N ALA A 26 -28.09 -55.84 -46.39
CA ALA A 26 -28.97 -54.65 -46.24
C ALA A 26 -30.13 -54.66 -47.29
N PRO A 27 -30.98 -53.61 -47.55
CA PRO A 27 -31.04 -52.23 -47.00
C PRO A 27 -32.45 -51.56 -46.80
N ASP A 28 -32.45 -50.27 -46.39
CA ASP A 28 -33.32 -49.13 -46.81
C ASP A 28 -34.71 -48.79 -46.16
N SER A 29 -35.07 -47.49 -46.25
CA SER A 29 -36.33 -46.77 -45.93
C SER A 29 -36.73 -46.56 -44.44
N GLY A 30 -37.55 -45.57 -44.03
CA GLY A 30 -38.29 -44.49 -44.73
C GLY A 30 -38.92 -43.47 -43.72
N ARG A 31 -39.59 -42.38 -44.17
CA ARG A 31 -39.86 -41.16 -43.32
C ARG A 31 -41.26 -40.51 -43.51
N ALA A 32 -41.95 -40.19 -42.39
CA ALA A 32 -43.02 -39.14 -42.23
C ALA A 32 -44.32 -39.31 -43.11
N PRO A 33 -45.30 -38.35 -43.23
CA PRO A 33 -45.52 -37.02 -42.58
C PRO A 33 -46.99 -36.62 -42.20
N GLY A 34 -47.19 -35.39 -41.69
CA GLY A 34 -48.48 -34.61 -41.66
C GLY A 34 -48.98 -34.17 -40.26
N GLY A 35 -49.60 -32.99 -40.01
CA GLY A 35 -49.93 -31.80 -40.84
C GLY A 35 -50.56 -30.64 -40.01
N GLU A 36 -50.67 -29.42 -40.58
CA GLU A 36 -51.15 -28.13 -39.99
C GLU A 36 -52.68 -27.87 -40.20
N PRO A 37 -53.36 -26.74 -39.76
CA PRO A 37 -52.91 -25.38 -39.30
C PRO A 37 -53.63 -24.75 -38.06
N GLY A 38 -53.44 -23.44 -37.78
CA GLY A 38 -54.02 -22.60 -36.68
C GLY A 38 -55.46 -22.03 -36.92
N PRO A 39 -55.96 -20.91 -36.27
CA PRO A 39 -55.23 -19.68 -35.83
C PRO A 39 -55.72 -18.86 -34.56
N TYR A 40 -54.92 -17.82 -34.18
CA TYR A 40 -55.18 -16.52 -33.49
C TYR A 40 -56.46 -16.15 -32.65
N SER A 41 -56.28 -15.59 -31.42
CA SER A 41 -56.62 -14.18 -31.01
C SER A 41 -56.64 -13.85 -29.47
N LYS A 42 -56.64 -12.55 -29.10
CA LYS A 42 -56.69 -11.91 -27.73
C LYS A 42 -58.15 -11.42 -27.39
N PRO A 43 -58.55 -10.70 -26.28
CA PRO A 43 -57.78 -9.98 -25.22
C PRO A 43 -58.38 -9.97 -23.76
N THR A 44 -57.92 -9.01 -22.93
CA THR A 44 -58.32 -8.53 -21.56
C THR A 44 -59.77 -7.96 -21.47
N PRO A 45 -60.40 -7.63 -20.28
CA PRO A 45 -59.87 -6.79 -19.16
C PRO A 45 -60.38 -7.00 -17.69
N VAL A 46 -59.84 -6.15 -16.77
CA VAL A 46 -60.36 -5.47 -15.53
C VAL A 46 -61.81 -5.80 -15.04
N GLY A 47 -62.17 -5.83 -13.74
CA GLY A 47 -61.42 -5.65 -12.46
C GLY A 47 -62.27 -5.06 -11.29
N THR A 48 -61.61 -4.69 -10.18
CA THR A 48 -62.06 -3.82 -9.04
C THR A 48 -63.12 -4.25 -8.00
N GLU A 49 -63.05 -3.55 -6.85
CA GLU A 49 -64.00 -3.38 -5.71
C GLU A 49 -63.92 -4.25 -4.43
N ALA A 50 -64.07 -3.54 -3.30
CA ALA A 50 -64.27 -3.92 -1.89
C ALA A 50 -65.55 -3.14 -1.41
N PRO A 51 -66.04 -3.13 -0.14
CA PRO A 51 -65.40 -3.52 1.12
C PRO A 51 -66.33 -4.15 2.23
N GLU A 52 -65.75 -4.30 3.43
CA GLU A 52 -66.32 -4.07 4.78
C GLU A 52 -67.40 -4.95 5.48
N THR A 53 -67.08 -5.23 6.76
CA THR A 53 -67.93 -5.47 7.97
C THR A 53 -68.67 -6.80 8.22
N GLY A 54 -68.55 -7.26 9.48
CA GLY A 54 -69.25 -8.39 10.11
C GLY A 54 -68.55 -8.80 11.42
N GLN A 55 -69.26 -9.01 12.54
CA GLN A 55 -68.68 -9.09 13.90
C GLN A 55 -68.95 -10.41 14.66
N ALA A 56 -68.01 -10.77 15.54
CA ALA A 56 -68.18 -11.54 16.80
C ALA A 56 -68.59 -13.04 16.71
N PRO A 57 -68.37 -13.87 17.77
CA PRO A 57 -67.88 -13.56 19.12
C PRO A 57 -66.51 -14.21 19.48
N GLU A 58 -66.23 -14.31 20.78
CA GLU A 58 -64.89 -14.29 21.40
C GLU A 58 -64.38 -15.66 21.93
N HIS A 59 -63.06 -15.77 22.13
CA HIS A 59 -62.46 -16.54 23.24
C HIS A 59 -61.13 -15.89 23.68
N GLY A 60 -60.84 -15.92 24.99
CA GLY A 60 -59.70 -15.23 25.64
C GLY A 60 -58.46 -16.09 25.96
N PRO A 61 -57.41 -15.50 26.58
CA PRO A 61 -56.03 -15.99 26.52
C PRO A 61 -55.46 -16.57 27.85
N GLU A 62 -54.32 -17.30 27.78
CA GLU A 62 -53.14 -17.24 28.69
C GLU A 62 -52.00 -18.21 28.24
N PRO A 63 -50.76 -18.17 28.81
CA PRO A 63 -49.56 -18.80 28.20
C PRO A 63 -48.70 -19.77 29.09
N GLU A 64 -47.59 -20.25 28.51
CA GLU A 64 -46.27 -20.65 29.11
C GLU A 64 -45.97 -22.02 29.79
N HIS A 65 -44.74 -22.50 29.49
CA HIS A 65 -43.76 -23.34 30.23
C HIS A 65 -44.04 -24.79 30.75
N GLY A 66 -43.11 -25.72 30.42
CA GLY A 66 -42.96 -27.07 31.05
C GLY A 66 -42.05 -28.07 30.27
N PRO A 67 -41.04 -28.75 30.87
CA PRO A 67 -40.05 -29.57 30.11
C PRO A 67 -39.90 -31.08 30.45
N GLU A 68 -39.53 -31.89 29.44
CA GLU A 68 -38.83 -33.22 29.48
C GLU A 68 -39.46 -34.40 30.29
N PRO A 69 -38.92 -35.66 30.32
CA PRO A 69 -37.79 -36.31 29.59
C PRO A 69 -38.08 -37.71 28.94
N GLY A 70 -37.11 -38.27 28.19
CA GLY A 70 -36.59 -39.63 28.50
C GLY A 70 -36.71 -40.82 27.50
N ARG A 71 -35.52 -41.36 27.10
CA ARG A 71 -35.21 -42.74 26.56
C ARG A 71 -35.82 -43.14 25.20
N GLY A 72 -35.17 -43.99 24.38
CA GLY A 72 -33.83 -44.62 24.43
C GLY A 72 -33.56 -45.49 23.17
N PRO A 73 -32.30 -45.83 22.82
CA PRO A 73 -31.95 -46.40 21.50
C PRO A 73 -31.72 -47.93 21.47
N GLU A 74 -31.81 -48.53 20.27
CA GLU A 74 -31.01 -49.63 19.66
C GLU A 74 -31.81 -50.40 18.56
N PRO A 75 -31.18 -51.15 17.62
CA PRO A 75 -30.01 -50.76 16.81
C PRO A 75 -30.10 -51.16 15.31
N GLY A 76 -29.27 -50.53 14.47
CA GLY A 76 -28.57 -51.22 13.36
C GLY A 76 -29.29 -51.51 12.03
N VAL A 77 -29.10 -50.64 11.04
CA VAL A 77 -28.58 -51.05 9.71
C VAL A 77 -27.46 -50.07 9.34
N GLU A 78 -26.35 -50.55 8.80
CA GLU A 78 -25.19 -49.73 8.46
C GLU A 78 -25.50 -48.79 7.29
N ALA A 79 -25.37 -47.48 7.51
CA ALA A 79 -25.33 -46.49 6.43
C ALA A 79 -23.98 -46.60 5.70
N GLY A 80 -23.93 -47.42 4.65
CA GLY A 80 -22.71 -47.67 3.87
C GLY A 80 -22.06 -46.37 3.40
N ALA A 81 -20.73 -46.29 3.55
CA ALA A 81 -19.97 -45.11 3.18
C ALA A 81 -20.08 -44.84 1.67
N VAL A 82 -20.72 -43.73 1.29
CA VAL A 82 -20.70 -43.23 -0.09
C VAL A 82 -19.24 -42.90 -0.44
N PRO A 83 -18.64 -43.47 -1.51
CA PRO A 83 -17.27 -43.20 -1.86
C PRO A 83 -17.05 -41.71 -2.18
N PHE A 84 -15.97 -41.13 -1.64
CA PHE A 84 -15.42 -39.88 -2.19
C PHE A 84 -14.85 -40.20 -3.59
N GLY A 85 -15.59 -39.86 -4.65
CA GLY A 85 -15.11 -39.98 -6.03
C GLY A 85 -14.36 -38.75 -6.55
N GLU A 86 -14.62 -37.57 -5.96
CA GLU A 86 -14.23 -36.27 -6.52
C GLU A 86 -13.66 -35.32 -5.46
N ARG A 87 -12.76 -34.41 -5.86
CA ARG A 87 -12.23 -33.37 -4.98
C ARG A 87 -13.23 -32.23 -4.80
N LEU A 88 -13.47 -31.84 -3.55
CA LEU A 88 -14.43 -30.79 -3.19
C LEU A 88 -13.70 -29.53 -2.66
N PRO A 89 -14.09 -28.32 -3.11
CA PRO A 89 -13.64 -27.05 -2.53
C PRO A 89 -14.43 -26.69 -1.27
N PHE A 90 -13.75 -26.65 -0.13
CA PHE A 90 -14.28 -26.21 1.16
C PHE A 90 -13.87 -24.75 1.40
N VAL A 91 -14.80 -23.82 1.23
CA VAL A 91 -14.54 -22.38 1.40
C VAL A 91 -14.74 -21.93 2.84
N LEU A 92 -13.92 -20.97 3.29
CA LEU A 92 -13.98 -20.34 4.61
C LEU A 92 -13.85 -18.82 4.44
N GLY A 93 -14.56 -18.07 5.26
CA GLY A 93 -14.55 -16.60 5.25
C GLY A 93 -14.40 -16.02 6.66
N ALA A 94 -13.59 -14.97 6.76
CA ALA A 94 -13.28 -14.23 7.96
C ALA A 94 -13.27 -12.71 7.71
N ARG A 95 -13.69 -11.90 8.68
CA ARG A 95 -13.64 -10.43 8.59
C ARG A 95 -12.25 -9.86 8.85
N THR A 96 -11.41 -10.61 9.56
CA THR A 96 -9.99 -10.31 9.85
C THR A 96 -9.16 -11.59 9.60
N ALA A 97 -7.88 -11.45 9.25
CA ALA A 97 -7.00 -12.60 9.01
C ALA A 97 -6.95 -13.56 10.21
N ALA A 98 -6.83 -13.02 11.43
CA ALA A 98 -6.77 -13.78 12.68
C ALA A 98 -8.04 -14.58 13.03
N ALA A 99 -9.20 -14.25 12.45
CA ALA A 99 -10.42 -15.05 12.63
C ALA A 99 -10.45 -16.30 11.73
N LEU A 100 -9.64 -16.36 10.65
CA LEU A 100 -9.64 -17.48 9.70
C LEU A 100 -9.09 -18.79 10.32
N PRO A 101 -8.01 -18.80 11.13
CA PRO A 101 -7.60 -19.96 11.93
C PRO A 101 -8.61 -20.38 13.01
N ALA A 102 -9.41 -19.44 13.54
CA ALA A 102 -10.47 -19.77 14.50
C ALA A 102 -11.65 -20.47 13.81
N GLN A 103 -12.07 -19.98 12.63
CA GLN A 103 -13.06 -20.63 11.77
C GLN A 103 -12.63 -22.04 11.35
N ALA A 104 -11.36 -22.22 10.97
CA ALA A 104 -10.81 -23.53 10.61
C ALA A 104 -10.83 -24.53 11.78
N ARG A 105 -10.41 -24.11 12.98
CA ARG A 105 -10.50 -24.92 14.21
C ARG A 105 -11.94 -25.29 14.56
N ALA A 106 -12.87 -24.34 14.48
CA ALA A 106 -14.29 -24.58 14.75
C ALA A 106 -14.89 -25.60 13.76
N LEU A 107 -14.58 -25.48 12.46
CA LEU A 107 -15.03 -26.44 11.45
C LEU A 107 -14.38 -27.82 11.65
N ARG A 108 -13.09 -27.89 11.98
CA ARG A 108 -12.41 -29.17 12.31
C ARG A 108 -13.11 -29.87 13.47
N ALA A 109 -13.33 -29.18 14.59
CA ALA A 109 -14.00 -29.73 15.77
C ALA A 109 -15.44 -30.19 15.48
N ARG A 110 -16.19 -29.43 14.66
CA ARG A 110 -17.53 -29.83 14.20
C ARG A 110 -17.49 -31.14 13.42
N LEU A 111 -16.55 -31.27 12.49
CA LEU A 111 -16.39 -32.48 11.70
C LEU A 111 -15.99 -33.65 12.58
N GLU A 112 -15.00 -33.48 13.47
CA GLU A 112 -14.55 -34.53 14.41
C GLU A 112 -15.67 -35.04 15.32
N ALA A 113 -16.56 -34.15 15.79
CA ALA A 113 -17.73 -34.51 16.58
C ALA A 113 -18.82 -35.27 15.79
N GLU A 114 -18.94 -35.05 14.48
CA GLU A 114 -19.87 -35.79 13.60
C GLU A 114 -19.16 -36.44 12.40
N PRO A 115 -18.64 -37.67 12.58
CA PRO A 115 -18.04 -38.46 11.50
C PRO A 115 -18.95 -38.68 10.29
N GLY A 116 -20.26 -38.79 10.51
CA GLY A 116 -21.28 -39.07 9.49
C GLY A 116 -21.73 -37.89 8.62
N LEU A 117 -21.20 -36.67 8.82
CA LEU A 117 -21.52 -35.53 7.96
C LEU A 117 -21.00 -35.75 6.53
N ALA A 118 -21.91 -35.76 5.56
CA ALA A 118 -21.58 -35.87 4.14
C ALA A 118 -20.76 -34.64 3.70
N ALA A 119 -19.55 -34.88 3.19
CA ALA A 119 -18.61 -33.80 2.91
C ALA A 119 -19.06 -32.88 1.75
N HIS A 120 -19.88 -33.39 0.82
CA HIS A 120 -20.54 -32.60 -0.22
C HIS A 120 -21.52 -31.58 0.40
N ASP A 121 -22.45 -32.04 1.26
CA ASP A 121 -23.38 -31.16 1.98
C ASP A 121 -22.63 -30.10 2.82
N VAL A 122 -21.47 -30.45 3.40
CA VAL A 122 -20.59 -29.51 4.13
C VAL A 122 -20.01 -28.45 3.19
N ALA A 123 -19.37 -28.85 2.08
CA ALA A 123 -18.80 -27.91 1.10
C ALA A 123 -19.87 -26.98 0.52
N TRP A 124 -21.03 -27.54 0.18
CA TRP A 124 -22.18 -26.80 -0.33
C TRP A 124 -22.73 -25.80 0.70
N SER A 125 -22.86 -26.21 1.96
CA SER A 125 -23.33 -25.34 3.05
C SER A 125 -22.35 -24.20 3.36
N LEU A 126 -21.04 -24.47 3.33
CA LEU A 126 -20.00 -23.44 3.45
C LEU A 126 -20.11 -22.40 2.33
N ALA A 127 -20.26 -22.85 1.08
CA ALA A 127 -20.20 -21.99 -0.08
C ALA A 127 -21.51 -21.25 -0.39
N THR A 128 -22.67 -21.72 0.09
CA THR A 128 -23.98 -21.16 -0.26
C THR A 128 -24.75 -20.53 0.91
N THR A 129 -24.37 -20.79 2.17
CA THR A 129 -25.06 -20.24 3.35
C THR A 129 -24.16 -19.40 4.27
N ARG A 130 -23.00 -18.95 3.79
CA ARG A 130 -22.06 -18.06 4.50
C ARG A 130 -21.68 -16.87 3.62
N SER A 131 -21.41 -15.73 4.25
CA SER A 131 -20.98 -14.52 3.55
C SER A 131 -19.54 -14.65 3.05
N ALA A 132 -19.29 -14.24 1.81
CA ALA A 132 -17.96 -14.23 1.18
C ALA A 132 -17.09 -13.05 1.67
N LEU A 133 -16.72 -13.09 2.96
CA LEU A 133 -15.96 -12.06 3.66
C LEU A 133 -14.56 -11.79 3.04
N ALA A 134 -13.87 -10.77 3.57
CA ALA A 134 -12.63 -10.23 3.02
C ALA A 134 -11.44 -11.21 3.06
N HIS A 135 -11.17 -11.85 4.19
CA HIS A 135 -10.12 -12.88 4.26
C HIS A 135 -10.75 -14.24 3.99
N ARG A 136 -10.20 -14.95 3.00
CA ARG A 136 -10.80 -16.18 2.46
C ARG A 136 -9.79 -17.31 2.50
N ALA A 137 -10.25 -18.51 2.83
CA ALA A 137 -9.52 -19.74 2.57
C ALA A 137 -10.35 -20.68 1.69
N VAL A 138 -9.66 -21.52 0.92
CA VAL A 138 -10.26 -22.64 0.19
C VAL A 138 -9.36 -23.86 0.33
N ALA A 139 -9.90 -24.97 0.82
CA ALA A 139 -9.23 -26.27 0.87
C ALA A 139 -9.84 -27.21 -0.18
N VAL A 140 -9.03 -27.79 -1.06
CA VAL A 140 -9.47 -28.70 -2.14
C VAL A 140 -9.10 -30.14 -1.78
N ALA A 141 -10.02 -30.81 -1.08
CA ALA A 141 -9.81 -32.15 -0.50
C ALA A 141 -10.60 -33.23 -1.23
N GLY A 142 -9.95 -34.36 -1.51
CA GLY A 142 -10.54 -35.56 -2.12
C GLY A 142 -10.95 -36.63 -1.11
N ASN A 143 -10.67 -36.44 0.18
CA ASN A 143 -11.19 -37.28 1.25
C ASN A 143 -11.22 -36.51 2.59
N ARG A 144 -11.84 -37.12 3.60
CA ARG A 144 -12.02 -36.53 4.92
C ARG A 144 -10.71 -36.33 5.70
N ALA A 145 -9.68 -37.15 5.50
CA ALA A 145 -8.39 -36.97 6.18
C ALA A 145 -7.66 -35.74 5.63
N GLU A 146 -7.55 -35.63 4.29
CA GLU A 146 -6.99 -34.44 3.64
C GLU A 146 -7.70 -33.14 4.06
N LEU A 147 -9.02 -33.17 4.27
CA LEU A 147 -9.78 -32.02 4.77
C LEU A 147 -9.40 -31.67 6.22
N LEU A 148 -9.31 -32.67 7.11
CA LEU A 148 -8.91 -32.44 8.50
C LEU A 148 -7.46 -31.94 8.60
N ASP A 149 -6.55 -32.43 7.75
CA ASP A 149 -5.17 -31.95 7.65
C ASP A 149 -5.11 -30.51 7.13
N ALA A 150 -5.89 -30.17 6.09
CA ALA A 150 -6.02 -28.81 5.57
C ALA A 150 -6.55 -27.82 6.62
N LEU A 151 -7.60 -28.20 7.36
CA LEU A 151 -8.15 -27.40 8.47
C LEU A 151 -7.19 -27.33 9.66
N THR A 152 -6.32 -28.33 9.85
CA THR A 152 -5.25 -28.32 10.85
C THR A 152 -4.14 -27.35 10.47
N ALA A 153 -3.75 -27.29 9.19
CA ALA A 153 -2.78 -26.32 8.70
C ALA A 153 -3.30 -24.88 8.87
N LEU A 154 -4.52 -24.61 8.37
CA LEU A 154 -5.21 -23.32 8.56
C LEU A 154 -5.40 -22.96 10.04
N GLY A 155 -5.70 -23.95 10.89
CA GLY A 155 -5.96 -23.76 12.31
C GLY A 155 -4.74 -23.42 13.16
N ARG A 156 -3.51 -23.52 12.63
CA ARG A 156 -2.25 -23.23 13.35
C ARG A 156 -1.93 -21.73 13.43
N GLY A 157 -2.49 -20.90 12.55
CA GLY A 157 -2.19 -19.46 12.45
C GLY A 157 -1.94 -19.02 11.01
N THR A 158 -1.76 -17.72 10.81
CA THR A 158 -1.41 -17.10 9.51
C THR A 158 -0.01 -17.53 9.03
N ASP A 159 0.96 -17.61 9.94
CA ASP A 159 2.35 -18.00 9.63
C ASP A 159 2.56 -19.50 9.32
N ALA A 160 1.50 -20.31 9.25
CA ALA A 160 1.59 -21.74 9.07
C ALA A 160 1.88 -22.11 7.60
N VAL A 161 2.85 -22.99 7.36
CA VAL A 161 3.11 -23.54 6.01
C VAL A 161 1.89 -24.36 5.56
N LEU A 162 1.15 -23.83 4.58
CA LEU A 162 -0.07 -24.43 4.06
C LEU A 162 0.23 -25.49 2.97
N PRO A 163 -0.46 -26.64 2.97
CA PRO A 163 -0.41 -27.61 1.88
C PRO A 163 -0.84 -26.98 0.54
N ALA A 164 -0.34 -27.49 -0.59
CA ALA A 164 -0.70 -26.99 -1.93
C ALA A 164 -2.18 -27.19 -2.33
N SER A 165 -2.93 -27.99 -1.56
CA SER A 165 -4.39 -28.12 -1.63
C SER A 165 -5.14 -26.97 -0.95
N VAL A 166 -4.44 -26.09 -0.21
CA VAL A 166 -5.01 -24.96 0.52
C VAL A 166 -4.56 -23.65 -0.12
N ARG A 167 -5.50 -22.71 -0.20
CA ARG A 167 -5.28 -21.31 -0.55
C ARG A 167 -5.85 -20.42 0.53
N VAL A 168 -5.14 -19.35 0.83
CA VAL A 168 -5.56 -18.21 1.65
C VAL A 168 -5.28 -16.95 0.82
N GLY A 169 -6.13 -15.95 0.95
CA GLY A 169 -5.98 -14.68 0.27
C GLY A 169 -6.91 -13.62 0.87
N GLN A 170 -6.73 -12.39 0.40
CA GLN A 170 -7.58 -11.26 0.73
C GLN A 170 -8.31 -10.79 -0.52
N ALA A 171 -9.63 -10.69 -0.43
CA ALA A 171 -10.50 -10.32 -1.52
C ALA A 171 -10.26 -8.86 -1.97
N ARG A 172 -9.84 -8.70 -3.22
CA ARG A 172 -9.79 -7.42 -3.95
C ARG A 172 -10.96 -7.31 -4.93
N GLU A 173 -11.29 -6.08 -5.31
CA GLU A 173 -12.23 -5.80 -6.41
C GLU A 173 -11.47 -5.57 -7.72
N GLY A 174 -12.13 -5.76 -8.86
CA GLY A 174 -11.57 -5.47 -10.19
C GLY A 174 -12.16 -6.35 -11.30
N ARG A 175 -11.93 -5.96 -12.56
CA ARG A 175 -12.44 -6.68 -13.74
C ARG A 175 -11.63 -7.95 -14.05
N THR A 176 -12.28 -8.92 -14.71
CA THR A 176 -11.71 -10.22 -15.06
C THR A 176 -11.49 -10.36 -16.57
N VAL A 177 -10.26 -10.68 -16.98
CA VAL A 177 -9.87 -10.93 -18.37
C VAL A 177 -9.45 -12.38 -18.57
N LEU A 178 -10.00 -13.02 -19.62
CA LEU A 178 -9.51 -14.32 -20.08
C LEU A 178 -8.37 -14.12 -21.07
N MET A 179 -7.23 -14.76 -20.80
CA MET A 179 -6.02 -14.69 -21.62
C MET A 179 -5.81 -15.98 -22.40
N PHE A 180 -5.45 -15.88 -23.68
CA PHE A 180 -5.31 -17.02 -24.58
C PHE A 180 -3.88 -17.06 -25.16
N PRO A 181 -3.03 -18.06 -24.84
CA PRO A 181 -1.65 -18.09 -25.30
C PRO A 181 -1.47 -18.47 -26.78
N GLY A 182 -0.27 -18.20 -27.29
CA GLY A 182 0.23 -18.77 -28.54
C GLY A 182 0.57 -20.27 -28.42
N GLN A 183 1.38 -20.77 -29.36
CA GLN A 183 1.96 -22.11 -29.31
C GLN A 183 3.06 -22.18 -28.22
N GLY A 184 3.17 -23.33 -27.53
CA GLY A 184 4.13 -23.57 -26.44
C GLY A 184 3.51 -24.10 -25.14
N SER A 185 2.19 -24.02 -24.99
CA SER A 185 1.44 -24.56 -23.84
C SER A 185 1.11 -26.06 -23.96
N GLN A 186 1.33 -26.68 -25.12
CA GLN A 186 0.97 -28.08 -25.37
C GLN A 186 1.81 -29.10 -24.55
N TRP A 187 1.18 -30.24 -24.23
CA TRP A 187 1.82 -31.38 -23.56
C TRP A 187 1.03 -32.69 -23.74
N ARG A 188 1.70 -33.83 -23.53
CA ARG A 188 1.19 -35.18 -23.81
C ARG A 188 -0.05 -35.52 -22.98
N GLY A 189 -1.22 -35.56 -23.61
CA GLY A 189 -2.49 -35.82 -22.92
C GLY A 189 -3.18 -34.58 -22.34
N MET A 190 -2.79 -33.37 -22.77
CA MET A 190 -3.50 -32.13 -22.43
C MET A 190 -5.01 -32.23 -22.71
N GLY A 191 -5.84 -31.74 -21.79
CA GLY A 191 -7.31 -31.78 -21.90
C GLY A 191 -7.94 -33.18 -21.79
N ARG A 192 -7.18 -34.28 -21.84
CA ARG A 192 -7.70 -35.65 -21.89
C ARG A 192 -8.53 -36.03 -20.67
N ALA A 193 -8.17 -35.55 -19.47
CA ALA A 193 -8.92 -35.84 -18.25
C ALA A 193 -10.21 -35.00 -18.16
N LEU A 194 -10.19 -33.72 -18.55
CA LEU A 194 -11.42 -32.92 -18.68
C LEU A 194 -12.38 -33.49 -19.74
N LEU A 195 -11.86 -33.97 -20.88
CA LEU A 195 -12.65 -34.64 -21.94
C LEU A 195 -13.29 -35.97 -21.49
N ALA A 196 -12.93 -36.49 -20.32
CA ALA A 196 -13.52 -37.67 -19.70
C ALA A 196 -14.35 -37.35 -18.43
N GLY A 197 -14.13 -36.21 -17.78
CA GLY A 197 -14.71 -35.85 -16.47
C GLY A 197 -15.31 -34.44 -16.38
N SER A 198 -15.64 -33.81 -17.51
CA SER A 198 -16.35 -32.53 -17.56
C SER A 198 -17.19 -32.43 -18.83
N GLU A 199 -18.52 -32.47 -18.68
CA GLU A 199 -19.47 -32.36 -19.80
C GLU A 199 -19.30 -31.04 -20.57
N VAL A 200 -19.13 -29.93 -19.85
CA VAL A 200 -18.91 -28.58 -20.41
C VAL A 200 -17.66 -28.51 -21.29
N PHE A 201 -16.58 -29.17 -20.87
CA PHE A 201 -15.36 -29.24 -21.66
C PHE A 201 -15.52 -30.18 -22.87
N ALA A 202 -16.18 -31.33 -22.69
CA ALA A 202 -16.44 -32.28 -23.77
C ALA A 202 -17.37 -31.69 -24.85
N GLU A 203 -18.37 -30.90 -24.47
CA GLU A 203 -19.22 -30.15 -25.40
C GLU A 203 -18.47 -29.03 -26.12
N GLY A 204 -17.61 -28.28 -25.40
CA GLY A 204 -16.70 -27.33 -26.03
C GLY A 204 -15.82 -27.96 -27.11
N VAL A 205 -15.24 -29.13 -26.81
CA VAL A 205 -14.45 -29.92 -27.78
C VAL A 205 -15.31 -30.43 -28.94
N ARG A 206 -16.52 -30.92 -28.67
CA ARG A 206 -17.48 -31.40 -29.70
C ARG A 206 -17.80 -30.30 -30.71
N GLU A 207 -18.22 -29.13 -30.25
CA GLU A 207 -18.55 -28.01 -31.14
C GLU A 207 -17.32 -27.49 -31.91
N CYS A 208 -16.13 -27.52 -31.29
CA CYS A 208 -14.90 -27.18 -32.00
C CYS A 208 -14.55 -28.22 -33.08
N GLU A 209 -14.79 -29.52 -32.84
CA GLU A 209 -14.59 -30.58 -33.82
C GLU A 209 -15.59 -30.46 -34.98
N GLU A 210 -16.86 -30.18 -34.70
CA GLU A 210 -17.89 -29.90 -35.71
C GLU A 210 -17.55 -28.66 -36.56
N ALA A 211 -17.01 -27.61 -35.95
CA ALA A 211 -16.57 -26.39 -36.64
C ALA A 211 -15.27 -26.58 -37.46
N LEU A 212 -14.37 -27.46 -37.03
CA LEU A 212 -13.11 -27.77 -37.72
C LEU A 212 -13.27 -28.78 -38.86
N ALA A 213 -14.24 -29.69 -38.79
CA ALA A 213 -14.44 -30.78 -39.76
C ALA A 213 -14.47 -30.38 -41.25
N PRO A 214 -14.91 -29.17 -41.68
CA PRO A 214 -14.80 -28.74 -43.08
C PRO A 214 -13.37 -28.42 -43.55
N TRP A 215 -12.40 -28.32 -42.64
CA TRP A 215 -11.06 -27.78 -42.86
C TRP A 215 -9.92 -28.76 -42.54
N VAL A 216 -10.22 -29.89 -41.88
CA VAL A 216 -9.24 -30.91 -41.46
C VAL A 216 -9.74 -32.32 -41.80
N ASP A 217 -8.82 -33.26 -42.01
CA ASP A 217 -9.09 -34.68 -42.29
C ASP A 217 -8.95 -35.59 -41.05
N TRP A 218 -8.56 -35.02 -39.91
CA TRP A 218 -8.34 -35.70 -38.63
C TRP A 218 -9.42 -35.36 -37.59
N SER A 219 -9.61 -36.26 -36.62
CA SER A 219 -10.58 -36.09 -35.52
C SER A 219 -9.91 -35.50 -34.27
N LEU A 220 -10.41 -34.35 -33.82
CA LEU A 220 -9.94 -33.66 -32.61
C LEU A 220 -10.10 -34.53 -31.35
N THR A 221 -11.24 -35.18 -31.17
CA THR A 221 -11.46 -36.11 -30.05
C THR A 221 -10.47 -37.27 -30.07
N ARG A 222 -10.08 -37.77 -31.26
CA ARG A 222 -9.01 -38.80 -31.36
C ARG A 222 -7.63 -38.23 -31.01
N VAL A 223 -7.30 -37.03 -31.50
CA VAL A 223 -6.02 -36.36 -31.20
C VAL A 223 -5.86 -36.07 -29.70
N LEU A 224 -6.89 -35.59 -29.01
CA LEU A 224 -6.84 -35.32 -27.57
C LEU A 224 -6.86 -36.59 -26.70
N ARG A 225 -7.45 -37.70 -27.19
CA ARG A 225 -7.44 -39.00 -26.50
C ARG A 225 -6.19 -39.84 -26.78
N GLY A 226 -5.49 -39.58 -27.88
CA GLY A 226 -4.37 -40.37 -28.39
C GLY A 226 -3.19 -40.50 -27.41
N ALA A 227 -2.37 -41.53 -27.61
CA ALA A 227 -1.29 -41.88 -26.68
C ALA A 227 -0.28 -40.73 -26.48
N ASP A 228 0.10 -40.04 -27.56
CA ASP A 228 1.07 -38.94 -27.57
C ASP A 228 0.40 -37.54 -27.54
N GLY A 229 -0.90 -37.48 -27.83
CA GLY A 229 -1.68 -36.24 -27.90
C GLY A 229 -1.32 -35.35 -29.10
N ALA A 230 -1.80 -34.10 -29.10
CA ALA A 230 -1.37 -33.09 -30.09
C ALA A 230 0.06 -32.55 -29.86
N ALA A 231 0.74 -32.98 -28.80
CA ALA A 231 1.92 -32.28 -28.27
C ALA A 231 3.15 -32.32 -29.18
N THR A 232 3.29 -33.41 -29.94
CA THR A 232 4.34 -33.63 -30.95
C THR A 232 3.74 -33.74 -32.36
N ALA A 233 2.50 -33.26 -32.55
CA ALA A 233 1.86 -33.22 -33.86
C ALA A 233 2.34 -31.98 -34.64
N PRO A 234 2.28 -31.97 -35.98
CA PRO A 234 2.72 -30.83 -36.77
C PRO A 234 1.84 -29.59 -36.51
N VAL A 235 2.32 -28.44 -37.00
CA VAL A 235 1.71 -27.11 -36.72
C VAL A 235 0.22 -27.06 -37.11
N ASP A 236 -0.15 -27.74 -38.20
CA ASP A 236 -1.51 -27.81 -38.73
C ASP A 236 -2.50 -28.54 -37.80
N VAL A 237 -2.02 -29.50 -36.99
CA VAL A 237 -2.80 -30.21 -35.96
C VAL A 237 -2.76 -29.49 -34.61
N VAL A 238 -1.57 -29.06 -34.16
CA VAL A 238 -1.39 -28.54 -32.78
C VAL A 238 -2.07 -27.19 -32.57
N GLN A 239 -2.13 -26.33 -33.59
CA GLN A 239 -2.78 -25.02 -33.47
C GLN A 239 -4.31 -25.12 -33.31
N PRO A 240 -5.06 -25.85 -34.18
CA PRO A 240 -6.49 -26.07 -33.97
C PRO A 240 -6.82 -26.87 -32.70
N ALA A 241 -5.96 -27.83 -32.30
CA ALA A 241 -6.14 -28.56 -31.05
C ALA A 241 -5.97 -27.65 -29.82
N LEU A 242 -4.99 -26.73 -29.83
CA LEU A 242 -4.85 -25.71 -28.79
C LEU A 242 -6.05 -24.74 -28.78
N PHE A 243 -6.49 -24.26 -29.95
CA PHE A 243 -7.69 -23.42 -30.08
C PHE A 243 -8.93 -24.05 -29.43
N ALA A 244 -9.20 -25.32 -29.71
CA ALA A 244 -10.35 -26.02 -29.12
C ALA A 244 -10.24 -26.19 -27.60
N VAL A 245 -9.05 -26.52 -27.07
CA VAL A 245 -8.81 -26.58 -25.62
C VAL A 245 -8.98 -25.19 -24.99
N MET A 246 -8.46 -24.14 -25.62
CA MET A 246 -8.58 -22.75 -25.15
C MET A 246 -10.05 -22.29 -25.05
N VAL A 247 -10.84 -22.51 -26.09
CA VAL A 247 -12.29 -22.20 -26.11
C VAL A 247 -13.04 -23.02 -25.06
N SER A 248 -12.69 -24.30 -24.88
CA SER A 248 -13.35 -25.19 -23.91
C SER A 248 -13.02 -24.83 -22.45
N LEU A 249 -11.80 -24.34 -22.17
CA LEU A 249 -11.44 -23.81 -20.85
C LEU A 249 -12.16 -22.50 -20.53
N ALA A 250 -12.32 -21.60 -21.51
CA ALA A 250 -13.10 -20.37 -21.33
C ALA A 250 -14.57 -20.69 -20.98
N ARG A 251 -15.18 -21.68 -21.67
CA ARG A 251 -16.52 -22.19 -21.33
C ARG A 251 -16.62 -22.73 -19.91
N MET A 252 -15.58 -23.40 -19.38
CA MET A 252 -15.59 -23.84 -17.97
C MET A 252 -15.58 -22.67 -16.98
N TRP A 253 -14.75 -21.65 -17.20
CA TRP A 253 -14.74 -20.45 -16.35
C TRP A 253 -16.10 -19.73 -16.36
N GLN A 254 -16.67 -19.51 -17.56
CA GLN A 254 -18.00 -18.93 -17.74
C GLN A 254 -19.12 -19.79 -17.12
N HIS A 255 -19.04 -21.11 -17.28
CA HIS A 255 -20.00 -22.03 -16.69
C HIS A 255 -20.00 -21.93 -15.16
N TRP A 256 -18.83 -21.87 -14.52
CA TRP A 256 -18.70 -21.65 -13.06
C TRP A 256 -19.04 -20.22 -12.58
N GLY A 257 -19.60 -19.37 -13.45
CA GLY A 257 -20.11 -18.05 -13.08
C GLY A 257 -19.04 -16.99 -12.87
N VAL A 258 -17.80 -17.24 -13.33
CA VAL A 258 -16.76 -16.20 -13.36
C VAL A 258 -17.11 -15.18 -14.46
N PRO A 259 -17.17 -13.87 -14.15
CA PRO A 259 -17.43 -12.85 -15.15
C PRO A 259 -16.29 -12.79 -16.16
N VAL A 260 -16.61 -12.43 -17.40
CA VAL A 260 -15.64 -12.23 -18.47
C VAL A 260 -15.84 -10.82 -19.02
N ASP A 261 -15.18 -9.86 -18.37
CA ASP A 261 -15.30 -8.43 -18.68
C ASP A 261 -14.42 -8.00 -19.86
N GLY A 262 -13.52 -8.89 -20.30
CA GLY A 262 -12.58 -8.68 -21.40
C GLY A 262 -11.89 -9.98 -21.84
N VAL A 263 -11.30 -9.96 -23.03
CA VAL A 263 -10.43 -11.04 -23.55
C VAL A 263 -9.16 -10.47 -24.20
N VAL A 264 -8.06 -11.20 -24.12
CA VAL A 264 -6.80 -10.92 -24.83
C VAL A 264 -6.17 -12.21 -25.32
N GLY A 265 -5.57 -12.22 -26.50
CA GLY A 265 -4.94 -13.42 -27.04
C GLY A 265 -3.61 -13.16 -27.72
N HIS A 266 -2.62 -14.00 -27.42
CA HIS A 266 -1.25 -13.92 -27.93
C HIS A 266 -1.12 -14.71 -29.23
N SER A 267 -0.76 -14.04 -30.33
CA SER A 267 -0.63 -14.67 -31.66
C SER A 267 -1.89 -15.47 -32.03
N GLN A 268 -1.80 -16.79 -32.23
CA GLN A 268 -2.94 -17.66 -32.51
C GLN A 268 -4.02 -17.68 -31.40
N GLY A 269 -3.66 -17.39 -30.15
CA GLY A 269 -4.61 -17.32 -29.03
C GLY A 269 -5.66 -16.23 -29.25
N GLU A 270 -5.36 -15.21 -30.04
CA GLU A 270 -6.31 -14.15 -30.41
C GLU A 270 -7.49 -14.68 -31.24
N ILE A 271 -7.35 -15.84 -31.90
CA ILE A 271 -8.45 -16.51 -32.62
C ILE A 271 -9.46 -17.10 -31.61
N ALA A 272 -8.97 -17.69 -30.52
CA ALA A 272 -9.82 -18.15 -29.41
C ALA A 272 -10.47 -16.95 -28.69
N ALA A 273 -9.71 -15.88 -28.44
CA ALA A 273 -10.23 -14.63 -27.88
C ALA A 273 -11.38 -14.07 -28.75
N ALA A 274 -11.20 -14.01 -30.07
CA ALA A 274 -12.21 -13.52 -31.01
C ALA A 274 -13.49 -14.38 -31.05
N CYS A 275 -13.40 -15.68 -30.78
CA CYS A 275 -14.58 -16.54 -30.63
C CYS A 275 -15.28 -16.32 -29.28
N VAL A 276 -14.52 -16.20 -28.19
CA VAL A 276 -15.05 -16.02 -26.83
C VAL A 276 -15.65 -14.62 -26.62
N SER A 277 -15.18 -13.59 -27.33
CA SER A 277 -15.85 -12.29 -27.40
C SER A 277 -17.08 -12.26 -28.30
N GLY A 278 -17.28 -13.30 -29.11
CA GLY A 278 -18.29 -13.33 -30.16
C GLY A 278 -17.95 -12.47 -31.39
N ALA A 279 -16.77 -11.85 -31.47
CA ALA A 279 -16.37 -11.06 -32.63
C ALA A 279 -16.26 -11.90 -33.92
N LEU A 280 -15.92 -13.19 -33.79
CA LEU A 280 -16.07 -14.22 -34.82
C LEU A 280 -17.12 -15.26 -34.41
N SER A 281 -17.65 -16.02 -35.38
CA SER A 281 -18.34 -17.28 -35.10
C SER A 281 -17.32 -18.40 -34.81
N LEU A 282 -17.74 -19.49 -34.17
CA LEU A 282 -16.86 -20.63 -33.95
C LEU A 282 -16.39 -21.27 -35.29
N ALA A 283 -17.23 -21.23 -36.32
CA ALA A 283 -16.89 -21.70 -37.67
C ALA A 283 -15.88 -20.78 -38.37
N ASP A 284 -16.00 -19.46 -38.22
CA ASP A 284 -15.01 -18.49 -38.71
C ASP A 284 -13.67 -18.67 -37.98
N GLY A 285 -13.67 -18.83 -36.65
CA GLY A 285 -12.47 -19.09 -35.86
C GLY A 285 -11.78 -20.41 -36.22
N ALA A 286 -12.57 -21.48 -36.38
CA ALA A 286 -12.09 -22.78 -36.85
C ALA A 286 -11.44 -22.69 -38.25
N ARG A 287 -12.08 -21.97 -39.18
CA ARG A 287 -11.52 -21.65 -40.50
C ARG A 287 -10.20 -20.87 -40.38
N VAL A 288 -10.16 -19.82 -39.56
CA VAL A 288 -8.96 -18.99 -39.36
C VAL A 288 -7.80 -19.83 -38.83
N VAL A 289 -8.01 -20.63 -37.77
CA VAL A 289 -6.92 -21.44 -37.20
C VAL A 289 -6.46 -22.53 -38.15
N ALA A 290 -7.36 -23.27 -38.80
CA ALA A 290 -7.00 -24.37 -39.71
C ALA A 290 -6.30 -23.89 -41.00
N VAL A 291 -6.76 -22.78 -41.61
CA VAL A 291 -6.11 -22.20 -42.79
C VAL A 291 -4.75 -21.59 -42.42
N ARG A 292 -4.66 -20.88 -41.28
CA ARG A 292 -3.39 -20.33 -40.76
C ARG A 292 -2.37 -21.45 -40.49
N SER A 293 -2.79 -22.50 -39.79
CA SER A 293 -1.90 -23.56 -39.34
C SER A 293 -1.39 -24.41 -40.51
N ARG A 294 -2.26 -24.76 -41.45
CA ARG A 294 -1.89 -25.46 -42.69
C ARG A 294 -0.96 -24.63 -43.58
N LEU A 295 -1.18 -23.32 -43.71
CA LEU A 295 -0.27 -22.45 -44.45
C LEU A 295 1.08 -22.26 -43.73
N LEU A 296 1.12 -22.29 -42.39
CA LEU A 296 2.37 -22.26 -41.62
C LEU A 296 3.24 -23.50 -41.81
N ALA A 297 2.63 -24.67 -42.08
CA ALA A 297 3.38 -25.88 -42.39
C ALA A 297 4.26 -25.75 -43.66
N GLU A 298 3.95 -24.80 -44.55
CA GLU A 298 4.78 -24.49 -45.73
C GLU A 298 6.05 -23.69 -45.39
N LEU A 299 6.17 -23.17 -44.16
CA LEU A 299 7.37 -22.54 -43.62
C LEU A 299 8.14 -23.44 -42.64
N ALA A 300 7.75 -24.72 -42.52
CA ALA A 300 8.45 -25.71 -41.71
C ALA A 300 9.91 -25.89 -42.19
N GLY A 301 10.86 -25.87 -41.25
CA GLY A 301 12.29 -25.95 -41.51
C GLY A 301 12.93 -24.67 -42.08
N THR A 302 12.23 -23.53 -42.11
CA THR A 302 12.82 -22.25 -42.61
C THR A 302 13.43 -21.37 -41.51
N GLY A 303 13.42 -21.81 -40.25
CA GLY A 303 14.00 -21.09 -39.11
C GLY A 303 13.28 -21.40 -37.79
N GLY A 304 13.13 -20.39 -36.94
CA GLY A 304 12.32 -20.55 -35.73
C GLY A 304 12.26 -19.33 -34.83
N MET A 305 12.20 -19.60 -33.52
CA MET A 305 11.99 -18.58 -32.49
C MET A 305 12.73 -18.89 -31.17
N VAL A 306 13.21 -17.84 -30.51
CA VAL A 306 13.97 -17.90 -29.24
C VAL A 306 13.39 -16.89 -28.25
N SER A 307 13.11 -17.34 -27.03
CA SER A 307 12.81 -16.48 -25.88
C SER A 307 14.11 -15.95 -25.28
N VAL A 308 14.15 -14.64 -25.00
CA VAL A 308 15.30 -13.92 -24.41
C VAL A 308 14.82 -13.18 -23.16
N ALA A 309 15.56 -13.33 -22.06
CA ALA A 309 15.28 -12.65 -20.80
C ALA A 309 15.99 -11.27 -20.73
N LEU A 310 15.55 -10.33 -21.56
CA LEU A 310 16.05 -8.95 -21.62
C LEU A 310 14.94 -7.94 -22.00
N PRO A 311 15.13 -6.65 -21.68
CA PRO A 311 14.28 -5.57 -22.17
C PRO A 311 14.22 -5.50 -23.71
N PRO A 312 13.07 -5.07 -24.28
CA PRO A 312 12.90 -4.98 -25.74
C PRO A 312 13.87 -4.01 -26.42
N GLU A 313 14.31 -2.95 -25.74
CA GLU A 313 15.28 -1.99 -26.30
C GLU A 313 16.68 -2.61 -26.45
N GLU A 314 17.16 -3.33 -25.43
CA GLU A 314 18.43 -4.05 -25.49
C GLU A 314 18.42 -5.14 -26.57
N VAL A 315 17.31 -5.89 -26.68
CA VAL A 315 17.18 -6.90 -27.72
C VAL A 315 17.14 -6.28 -29.11
N ARG A 316 16.48 -5.13 -29.31
CA ARG A 316 16.56 -4.37 -30.59
C ARG A 316 17.99 -3.97 -30.92
N GLY A 317 18.79 -3.54 -29.95
CA GLY A 317 20.22 -3.27 -30.13
C GLY A 317 21.05 -4.48 -30.55
N ARG A 318 20.56 -5.70 -30.28
CA ARG A 318 21.17 -6.99 -30.65
C ARG A 318 20.60 -7.61 -31.94
N LEU A 319 19.57 -7.01 -32.56
CA LEU A 319 18.99 -7.54 -33.81
C LEU A 319 19.77 -7.09 -35.06
N GLY A 320 20.53 -8.02 -35.65
CA GLY A 320 20.96 -7.89 -37.04
C GLY A 320 19.78 -8.06 -38.02
N GLY A 321 19.93 -7.56 -39.25
CA GLY A 321 18.85 -7.54 -40.28
C GLY A 321 18.31 -8.89 -40.76
N ARG A 322 18.76 -10.01 -40.18
CA ARG A 322 18.21 -11.37 -40.39
C ARG A 322 17.16 -11.78 -39.36
N LEU A 323 17.06 -11.05 -38.24
CA LEU A 323 16.21 -11.37 -37.10
C LEU A 323 15.06 -10.37 -36.96
N SER A 324 13.98 -10.77 -36.29
CA SER A 324 12.81 -9.94 -36.02
C SER A 324 12.33 -10.11 -34.58
N LEU A 325 12.01 -9.00 -33.91
CA LEU A 325 11.35 -9.00 -32.61
C LEU A 325 9.92 -9.54 -32.81
N ALA A 326 9.70 -10.79 -32.43
CA ALA A 326 8.45 -11.50 -32.65
C ALA A 326 7.40 -11.20 -31.58
N SER A 327 7.83 -11.03 -30.32
CA SER A 327 6.93 -10.74 -29.20
C SER A 327 7.59 -9.93 -28.11
N VAL A 328 6.80 -9.07 -27.45
CA VAL A 328 7.10 -8.41 -26.17
C VAL A 328 6.05 -8.86 -25.15
N ASN A 329 6.42 -9.83 -24.32
CA ASN A 329 5.53 -10.48 -23.35
C ASN A 329 5.46 -9.74 -22.02
N GLY A 330 6.55 -9.05 -21.63
CA GLY A 330 6.67 -8.26 -20.41
C GLY A 330 7.96 -7.43 -20.41
N PRO A 331 8.23 -6.62 -19.37
CA PRO A 331 9.45 -5.83 -19.22
C PRO A 331 10.76 -6.58 -19.43
N GLY A 332 10.89 -7.82 -18.96
CA GLY A 332 12.09 -8.66 -19.11
C GLY A 332 11.90 -9.85 -20.05
N SER A 333 10.74 -9.98 -20.71
CA SER A 333 10.34 -11.19 -21.43
C SER A 333 10.02 -10.88 -22.89
N VAL A 334 10.90 -11.27 -23.81
CA VAL A 334 10.72 -11.06 -25.26
C VAL A 334 11.03 -12.32 -26.08
N VAL A 335 10.55 -12.35 -27.32
CA VAL A 335 10.80 -13.43 -28.28
C VAL A 335 11.36 -12.84 -29.58
N VAL A 336 12.41 -13.47 -30.10
CA VAL A 336 13.03 -13.18 -31.40
C VAL A 336 12.74 -14.31 -32.37
N SER A 337 12.61 -14.01 -33.66
CA SER A 337 12.40 -14.97 -34.75
C SER A 337 13.39 -14.73 -35.90
N GLY A 338 13.65 -15.76 -36.70
CA GLY A 338 14.50 -15.68 -37.89
C GLY A 338 15.08 -17.04 -38.32
N PRO A 339 16.06 -17.06 -39.23
CA PRO A 339 16.83 -18.25 -39.60
C PRO A 339 17.56 -18.85 -38.39
N ASP A 340 17.73 -20.18 -38.37
CA ASP A 340 18.33 -20.87 -37.23
C ASP A 340 19.79 -20.48 -36.95
N ASP A 341 20.60 -20.26 -37.99
CA ASP A 341 22.00 -19.85 -37.82
C ASP A 341 22.11 -18.47 -37.13
N ALA A 342 21.26 -17.52 -37.53
CA ALA A 342 21.16 -16.21 -36.90
C ALA A 342 20.60 -16.29 -35.45
N LEU A 343 19.75 -17.28 -35.15
CA LEU A 343 19.27 -17.52 -33.79
C LEU A 343 20.33 -18.20 -32.91
N GLU A 344 21.16 -19.08 -33.46
CA GLU A 344 22.31 -19.67 -32.78
C GLU A 344 23.38 -18.61 -32.47
N GLU A 345 23.67 -17.70 -33.40
CA GLU A 345 24.52 -16.51 -33.18
C GLU A 345 24.02 -15.67 -31.99
N LEU A 346 22.72 -15.32 -31.98
CA LEU A 346 22.10 -14.57 -30.88
C LEU A 346 22.16 -15.33 -29.56
N MET A 347 21.87 -16.64 -29.57
CA MET A 347 21.91 -17.47 -28.36
C MET A 347 23.33 -17.64 -27.82
N ALA A 348 24.35 -17.69 -28.68
CA ALA A 348 25.75 -17.73 -28.26
C ALA A 348 26.19 -16.41 -27.64
N SER A 349 25.87 -15.27 -28.27
CA SER A 349 26.14 -13.92 -27.72
C SER A 349 25.45 -13.71 -26.36
N ALA A 350 24.16 -14.00 -26.27
CA ALA A 350 23.41 -13.83 -25.03
C ALA A 350 23.98 -14.69 -23.88
N ARG A 351 24.36 -15.94 -24.16
CA ARG A 351 24.99 -16.82 -23.16
C ARG A 351 26.37 -16.34 -22.71
N ALA A 352 27.16 -15.72 -23.59
CA ALA A 352 28.44 -15.12 -23.21
C ALA A 352 28.25 -13.94 -22.23
N ASP A 353 27.17 -13.19 -22.39
CA ASP A 353 26.77 -12.09 -21.50
C ASP A 353 26.00 -12.56 -20.24
N GLY A 354 25.87 -13.88 -20.02
CA GLY A 354 25.13 -14.46 -18.89
C GLY A 354 23.60 -14.41 -18.99
N VAL A 355 23.05 -13.99 -20.14
CA VAL A 355 21.61 -13.78 -20.35
C VAL A 355 20.87 -15.11 -20.56
N PRO A 356 19.78 -15.39 -19.81
CA PRO A 356 18.94 -16.57 -20.05
C PRO A 356 18.25 -16.54 -21.43
N VAL A 357 18.48 -17.58 -22.23
CA VAL A 357 17.86 -17.79 -23.54
C VAL A 357 17.36 -19.22 -23.74
N ARG A 358 16.20 -19.37 -24.37
CA ARG A 358 15.53 -20.66 -24.62
C ARG A 358 14.91 -20.70 -26.02
N ARG A 359 15.30 -21.68 -26.84
CA ARG A 359 14.64 -22.00 -28.12
C ARG A 359 13.18 -22.41 -27.83
N ILE A 360 12.25 -21.90 -28.63
CA ILE A 360 10.83 -22.28 -28.62
C ILE A 360 10.64 -23.45 -29.58
N ASP A 361 9.72 -24.36 -29.26
CA ASP A 361 9.43 -25.58 -30.02
C ASP A 361 8.56 -25.28 -31.25
N VAL A 362 9.20 -24.66 -32.25
CA VAL A 362 8.69 -24.25 -33.56
C VAL A 362 9.82 -24.27 -34.60
N ASP A 363 9.53 -24.68 -35.82
CA ASP A 363 10.47 -24.80 -36.95
C ASP A 363 10.21 -23.77 -38.07
N TYR A 364 9.49 -22.69 -37.74
CA TYR A 364 9.15 -21.59 -38.63
C TYR A 364 9.29 -20.23 -37.92
N ALA A 365 9.69 -19.20 -38.67
CA ALA A 365 9.90 -17.84 -38.15
C ALA A 365 8.63 -16.97 -38.29
N SER A 366 7.60 -17.22 -37.46
CA SER A 366 6.41 -16.37 -37.41
C SER A 366 6.71 -14.97 -36.83
N HIS A 367 5.82 -14.00 -37.08
CA HIS A 367 6.01 -12.59 -36.71
C HIS A 367 7.28 -11.94 -37.31
N SER A 368 7.67 -12.41 -38.50
CA SER A 368 8.86 -11.99 -39.25
C SER A 368 8.55 -11.82 -40.75
N PRO A 369 9.46 -11.22 -41.55
CA PRO A 369 9.36 -11.15 -43.01
C PRO A 369 9.11 -12.49 -43.72
N ALA A 370 9.46 -13.64 -43.12
CA ALA A 370 9.21 -14.96 -43.72
C ALA A 370 7.70 -15.21 -43.99
N VAL A 371 6.82 -14.63 -43.16
CA VAL A 371 5.36 -14.73 -43.30
C VAL A 371 4.83 -14.04 -44.57
N GLU A 372 5.62 -13.14 -45.19
CA GLU A 372 5.15 -12.38 -46.37
C GLU A 372 4.91 -13.28 -47.60
N ALA A 373 5.57 -14.44 -47.68
CA ALA A 373 5.30 -15.45 -48.70
C ALA A 373 3.87 -16.04 -48.64
N LEU A 374 3.26 -16.06 -47.45
CA LEU A 374 1.89 -16.57 -47.23
C LEU A 374 0.80 -15.51 -47.46
N ARG A 375 1.17 -14.23 -47.66
CA ARG A 375 0.26 -13.07 -47.62
C ARG A 375 -1.00 -13.25 -48.46
N ASP A 376 -0.82 -13.50 -49.75
CA ASP A 376 -1.92 -13.42 -50.71
C ASP A 376 -2.80 -14.68 -50.65
N ARG A 377 -2.22 -15.84 -50.32
CA ARG A 377 -2.97 -17.08 -50.06
C ARG A 377 -3.78 -16.99 -48.78
N LEU A 378 -3.19 -16.55 -47.66
CA LEU A 378 -3.91 -16.37 -46.40
C LEU A 378 -5.09 -15.38 -46.57
N ARG A 379 -4.89 -14.30 -47.35
CA ARG A 379 -5.96 -13.34 -47.68
C ARG A 379 -7.05 -13.93 -48.57
N ALA A 380 -6.69 -14.71 -49.58
CA ALA A 380 -7.66 -15.34 -50.48
C ALA A 380 -8.47 -16.44 -49.76
N GLU A 381 -7.80 -17.33 -49.01
CA GLU A 381 -8.43 -18.47 -48.34
C GLU A 381 -9.25 -18.07 -47.09
N LEU A 382 -9.01 -16.87 -46.53
CA LEU A 382 -9.85 -16.24 -45.50
C LEU A 382 -10.84 -15.20 -46.06
N SER A 383 -11.01 -15.09 -47.38
CA SER A 383 -12.02 -14.19 -47.95
C SER A 383 -13.45 -14.62 -47.56
N GLY A 384 -14.29 -13.65 -47.20
CA GLY A 384 -15.66 -13.92 -46.75
C GLY A 384 -15.79 -14.48 -45.33
N LEU A 385 -14.82 -14.24 -44.43
CA LEU A 385 -15.10 -14.23 -42.98
C LEU A 385 -16.20 -13.21 -42.67
N SER A 386 -16.95 -13.40 -41.58
CA SER A 386 -17.97 -12.44 -41.12
C SER A 386 -17.68 -11.86 -39.72
N PRO A 387 -16.67 -10.99 -39.55
CA PRO A 387 -16.40 -10.32 -38.27
C PRO A 387 -17.52 -9.36 -37.88
N ARG A 388 -17.73 -9.22 -36.57
CA ARG A 388 -18.76 -8.35 -35.96
C ARG A 388 -18.26 -7.75 -34.66
N GLU A 389 -18.97 -6.75 -34.15
CA GLU A 389 -18.71 -6.20 -32.82
C GLU A 389 -18.91 -7.30 -31.74
N GLY A 390 -17.92 -7.45 -30.86
CA GLY A 390 -17.93 -8.46 -29.81
C GLY A 390 -18.81 -8.04 -28.62
N THR A 391 -19.52 -9.01 -28.03
CA THR A 391 -20.29 -8.82 -26.78
C THR A 391 -19.38 -8.68 -25.55
N VAL A 392 -18.10 -9.01 -25.68
CA VAL A 392 -17.06 -8.78 -24.67
C VAL A 392 -15.92 -7.96 -25.30
N PRO A 393 -15.38 -6.94 -24.60
CA PRO A 393 -14.19 -6.19 -25.03
C PRO A 393 -13.00 -7.11 -25.42
N LEU A 394 -12.51 -6.98 -26.65
CA LEU A 394 -11.31 -7.69 -27.12
C LEU A 394 -10.11 -6.74 -27.17
N TYR A 395 -9.01 -7.14 -26.54
CA TYR A 395 -7.73 -6.44 -26.57
C TYR A 395 -6.78 -7.17 -27.53
N SER A 396 -6.31 -6.44 -28.53
CA SER A 396 -5.45 -6.95 -29.60
C SER A 396 -3.99 -6.88 -29.20
N THR A 397 -3.26 -7.97 -29.42
CA THR A 397 -1.80 -7.99 -29.34
C THR A 397 -1.12 -7.53 -30.63
N VAL A 398 -1.88 -7.19 -31.68
CA VAL A 398 -1.35 -6.53 -32.89
C VAL A 398 -1.24 -5.02 -32.67
N THR A 399 -2.29 -4.38 -32.15
CA THR A 399 -2.27 -2.95 -31.85
C THR A 399 -1.65 -2.65 -30.48
N GLY A 400 -1.90 -3.51 -29.49
CA GLY A 400 -1.67 -3.25 -28.06
C GLY A 400 -2.88 -2.64 -27.34
N THR A 401 -4.05 -2.56 -28.00
CA THR A 401 -5.23 -1.82 -27.54
C THR A 401 -6.53 -2.59 -27.75
N ARG A 402 -7.64 -2.10 -27.19
CA ARG A 402 -8.99 -2.60 -27.47
C ARG A 402 -9.38 -2.41 -28.95
N LEU A 403 -10.11 -3.39 -29.51
CA LEU A 403 -10.80 -3.36 -30.80
C LEU A 403 -12.33 -3.53 -30.62
N ALA A 404 -13.11 -3.27 -31.67
CA ALA A 404 -14.54 -3.57 -31.67
C ALA A 404 -14.83 -5.06 -31.97
N GLY A 405 -14.06 -5.66 -32.88
CA GLY A 405 -14.21 -7.03 -33.38
C GLY A 405 -14.58 -7.12 -34.86
N SER A 406 -15.17 -6.05 -35.43
CA SER A 406 -15.51 -5.96 -36.86
C SER A 406 -14.27 -5.82 -37.76
N GLU A 407 -13.12 -5.47 -37.18
CA GLU A 407 -11.84 -5.28 -37.86
C GLU A 407 -11.08 -6.60 -38.12
N LEU A 408 -11.58 -7.76 -37.63
CA LEU A 408 -10.88 -9.05 -37.62
C LEU A 408 -10.98 -9.81 -38.96
N ASP A 409 -10.72 -9.11 -40.07
CA ASP A 409 -10.82 -9.61 -41.44
C ASP A 409 -9.60 -10.43 -41.91
N ALA A 410 -9.62 -10.87 -43.18
CA ALA A 410 -8.52 -11.62 -43.80
C ALA A 410 -7.18 -10.84 -43.83
N ALA A 411 -7.21 -9.50 -43.88
CA ALA A 411 -6.02 -8.67 -43.81
C ALA A 411 -5.52 -8.53 -42.37
N TYR A 412 -6.41 -8.53 -41.37
CA TYR A 412 -6.10 -8.59 -39.95
C TYR A 412 -5.40 -9.88 -39.57
N TRP A 413 -5.93 -11.05 -39.96
CA TRP A 413 -5.30 -12.33 -39.60
C TRP A 413 -3.92 -12.53 -40.24
N TYR A 414 -3.68 -11.93 -41.41
CA TYR A 414 -2.33 -11.76 -41.95
C TYR A 414 -1.44 -10.87 -41.06
N ARG A 415 -1.91 -9.70 -40.61
CA ARG A 415 -1.15 -8.82 -39.70
C ARG A 415 -0.84 -9.50 -38.37
N ASN A 416 -1.82 -10.18 -37.76
CA ASN A 416 -1.64 -10.96 -36.54
C ASN A 416 -0.58 -12.08 -36.68
N LEU A 417 -0.36 -12.63 -37.88
CA LEU A 417 0.72 -13.59 -38.10
C LEU A 417 2.08 -12.93 -38.43
N ARG A 418 2.07 -11.73 -39.03
CA ARG A 418 3.26 -11.04 -39.57
C ARG A 418 3.91 -10.05 -38.60
N GLU A 419 3.12 -9.34 -37.80
CA GLU A 419 3.57 -8.22 -36.96
C GLU A 419 3.96 -8.67 -35.54
N THR A 420 4.81 -7.90 -34.88
CA THR A 420 5.27 -8.16 -33.51
C THR A 420 4.11 -8.20 -32.52
N VAL A 421 4.02 -9.27 -31.73
CA VAL A 421 3.03 -9.43 -30.66
C VAL A 421 3.34 -8.48 -29.49
N ARG A 422 2.37 -7.64 -29.12
CA ARG A 422 2.49 -6.55 -28.14
C ARG A 422 1.77 -6.87 -26.82
N LEU A 423 1.93 -8.08 -26.29
CA LEU A 423 1.20 -8.52 -25.09
C LEU A 423 1.41 -7.56 -23.92
N ARG A 424 2.64 -7.08 -23.68
CA ARG A 424 2.92 -6.06 -22.64
C ARG A 424 1.99 -4.85 -22.75
N SER A 425 1.85 -4.28 -23.96
CA SER A 425 1.01 -3.09 -24.20
C SER A 425 -0.50 -3.36 -24.06
N ALA A 426 -0.93 -4.58 -24.41
CA ALA A 426 -2.30 -5.02 -24.15
C ALA A 426 -2.57 -5.20 -22.63
N VAL A 427 -1.59 -5.70 -21.86
CA VAL A 427 -1.68 -5.80 -20.38
C VAL A 427 -1.64 -4.42 -19.73
N GLU A 428 -0.79 -3.51 -20.20
CA GLU A 428 -0.78 -2.10 -19.76
C GLU A 428 -2.14 -1.43 -20.00
N SER A 429 -2.77 -1.67 -21.15
CA SER A 429 -4.13 -1.20 -21.45
C SER A 429 -5.19 -1.83 -20.53
N LEU A 430 -5.11 -3.13 -20.27
CA LEU A 430 -6.03 -3.84 -19.36
C LEU A 430 -5.89 -3.34 -17.90
N ALA A 431 -4.67 -3.09 -17.43
CA ALA A 431 -4.43 -2.55 -16.09
C ALA A 431 -4.99 -1.12 -15.97
N ALA A 432 -4.81 -0.27 -16.99
CA ALA A 432 -5.42 1.06 -17.05
C ALA A 432 -6.96 1.02 -17.09
N ASP A 433 -7.54 -0.02 -17.69
CA ASP A 433 -8.97 -0.33 -17.64
C ASP A 433 -9.43 -0.98 -16.29
N GLY A 434 -8.55 -1.14 -15.29
CA GLY A 434 -8.93 -1.69 -13.99
C GLY A 434 -9.26 -3.18 -13.99
N PHE A 435 -8.63 -3.95 -14.89
CA PHE A 435 -8.61 -5.41 -14.79
C PHE A 435 -7.62 -5.85 -13.72
N ALA A 436 -8.08 -6.70 -12.79
CA ALA A 436 -7.29 -7.21 -11.67
C ALA A 436 -7.15 -8.74 -11.69
N PHE A 437 -8.02 -9.47 -12.38
CA PHE A 437 -7.98 -10.92 -12.47
C PHE A 437 -7.64 -11.37 -13.90
N PHE A 438 -6.47 -12.00 -14.07
CA PHE A 438 -5.92 -12.38 -15.37
C PHE A 438 -5.86 -13.90 -15.47
N ALA A 439 -6.85 -14.53 -16.10
CA ALA A 439 -6.99 -15.99 -16.13
C ALA A 439 -6.56 -16.59 -17.47
N GLU A 440 -5.41 -17.27 -17.50
CA GLU A 440 -4.91 -17.93 -18.70
C GLU A 440 -5.72 -19.21 -19.01
N CYS A 441 -6.48 -19.19 -20.09
CA CYS A 441 -7.30 -20.29 -20.60
C CYS A 441 -6.46 -21.32 -21.34
N SER A 442 -5.49 -21.94 -20.68
CA SER A 442 -4.47 -22.78 -21.31
C SER A 442 -4.27 -24.15 -20.67
N PRO A 443 -3.78 -25.15 -21.45
CA PRO A 443 -3.39 -26.45 -20.92
C PRO A 443 -2.14 -26.40 -20.02
N HIS A 444 -1.31 -25.37 -20.13
CA HIS A 444 -0.20 -25.08 -19.22
C HIS A 444 0.14 -23.58 -19.32
N PRO A 445 0.40 -22.87 -18.21
CA PRO A 445 0.49 -21.41 -18.25
C PRO A 445 1.83 -20.95 -18.82
N VAL A 446 1.81 -20.03 -19.77
CA VAL A 446 3.00 -19.52 -20.46
C VAL A 446 3.09 -17.99 -20.57
N LEU A 447 2.00 -17.27 -20.33
CA LEU A 447 1.98 -15.81 -20.31
C LEU A 447 2.19 -15.24 -18.90
N THR A 448 1.87 -16.02 -17.87
CA THR A 448 1.74 -15.57 -16.47
C THR A 448 2.96 -14.84 -15.91
N VAL A 449 4.17 -15.15 -16.37
CA VAL A 449 5.41 -14.47 -15.95
C VAL A 449 5.45 -13.04 -16.50
N GLY A 450 5.37 -12.87 -17.83
CA GLY A 450 5.41 -11.53 -18.46
C GLY A 450 4.22 -10.64 -18.07
N VAL A 451 3.06 -11.24 -17.80
CA VAL A 451 1.89 -10.53 -17.25
C VAL A 451 2.18 -10.02 -15.83
N ARG A 452 2.77 -10.83 -14.95
CA ARG A 452 3.20 -10.39 -13.61
C ARG A 452 4.27 -9.31 -13.67
N GLU A 453 5.36 -9.53 -14.42
CA GLU A 453 6.40 -8.50 -14.63
C GLU A 453 5.80 -7.16 -15.07
N THR A 454 4.78 -7.18 -15.94
CA THR A 454 4.11 -5.96 -16.42
C THR A 454 3.27 -5.30 -15.32
N LEU A 455 2.50 -6.08 -14.55
CA LEU A 455 1.70 -5.58 -13.43
C LEU A 455 2.56 -5.03 -12.29
N ASP A 456 3.62 -5.76 -11.92
CA ASP A 456 4.59 -5.38 -10.89
C ASP A 456 5.31 -4.06 -11.29
N ALA A 457 5.71 -3.92 -12.56
CA ALA A 457 6.33 -2.70 -13.09
C ALA A 457 5.38 -1.50 -13.22
N LEU A 458 4.06 -1.72 -13.11
CA LEU A 458 3.04 -0.67 -13.05
C LEU A 458 2.61 -0.32 -11.61
N GLY A 459 3.08 -1.07 -10.60
CA GLY A 459 2.52 -1.04 -9.24
C GLY A 459 1.08 -1.56 -9.16
N ALA A 460 0.57 -2.20 -10.22
CA ALA A 460 -0.82 -2.59 -10.39
C ALA A 460 -1.08 -4.00 -9.85
N GLY A 461 -1.37 -4.11 -8.55
CA GLY A 461 -1.53 -5.42 -7.88
C GLY A 461 -2.68 -6.29 -8.42
N GLY A 462 -2.36 -7.29 -9.23
CA GLY A 462 -3.33 -8.20 -9.86
C GLY A 462 -3.07 -9.69 -9.63
N THR A 463 -4.13 -10.50 -9.72
CA THR A 463 -4.11 -11.96 -9.53
C THR A 463 -4.03 -12.66 -10.89
N VAL A 464 -2.88 -13.25 -11.17
CA VAL A 464 -2.59 -13.92 -12.45
C VAL A 464 -2.67 -15.43 -12.30
N LEU A 465 -3.71 -16.03 -12.89
CA LEU A 465 -4.10 -17.43 -12.81
C LEU A 465 -3.78 -18.18 -14.12
N GLY A 466 -3.69 -19.50 -14.05
CA GLY A 466 -3.62 -20.36 -15.23
C GLY A 466 -4.47 -21.62 -15.03
N SER A 467 -5.28 -21.96 -16.02
CA SER A 467 -6.37 -22.94 -15.92
C SER A 467 -5.87 -24.33 -15.51
N LEU A 468 -5.01 -24.93 -16.34
CA LEU A 468 -4.37 -26.22 -16.10
C LEU A 468 -2.86 -26.06 -15.94
N ARG A 469 -2.18 -27.15 -15.59
CA ARG A 469 -0.71 -27.26 -15.64
C ARG A 469 -0.32 -28.56 -16.36
N ARG A 470 0.93 -28.62 -16.83
CA ARG A 470 1.53 -29.83 -17.38
C ARG A 470 1.37 -30.98 -16.38
N ASP A 471 0.94 -32.13 -16.88
CA ASP A 471 0.61 -33.35 -16.11
C ASP A 471 -0.57 -33.24 -15.11
N GLU A 472 -1.02 -32.01 -14.77
CA GLU A 472 -2.23 -31.71 -13.99
C GLU A 472 -3.42 -31.31 -14.90
N GLY A 473 -3.79 -32.16 -15.85
CA GLY A 473 -4.75 -31.85 -16.93
C GLY A 473 -6.25 -32.08 -16.66
N GLY A 474 -6.69 -32.06 -15.40
CA GLY A 474 -8.06 -32.43 -14.99
C GLY A 474 -8.73 -31.48 -13.99
N THR A 475 -9.98 -31.79 -13.62
CA THR A 475 -10.86 -30.94 -12.80
C THR A 475 -10.23 -30.52 -11.47
N ASP A 476 -9.47 -31.42 -10.82
CA ASP A 476 -8.66 -31.14 -9.62
C ASP A 476 -7.82 -29.85 -9.72
N ARG A 477 -7.13 -29.64 -10.84
CA ARG A 477 -6.26 -28.47 -11.03
C ARG A 477 -7.05 -27.24 -11.42
N MET A 478 -8.11 -27.41 -12.21
CA MET A 478 -9.05 -26.32 -12.51
C MET A 478 -9.71 -25.79 -11.23
N LEU A 479 -10.08 -26.67 -10.29
CA LEU A 479 -10.58 -26.31 -8.95
C LEU A 479 -9.50 -25.63 -8.09
N ARG A 480 -8.22 -26.04 -8.17
CA ARG A 480 -7.11 -25.31 -7.52
C ARG A 480 -6.91 -23.91 -8.10
N SER A 481 -7.08 -23.73 -9.42
CA SER A 481 -7.02 -22.42 -10.09
C SER A 481 -8.20 -21.52 -9.69
N LEU A 482 -9.39 -22.10 -9.54
CA LEU A 482 -10.58 -21.40 -9.03
C LEU A 482 -10.42 -21.02 -7.55
N ALA A 483 -9.83 -21.90 -6.74
CA ALA A 483 -9.49 -21.64 -5.34
C ALA A 483 -8.43 -20.53 -5.18
N GLU A 484 -7.41 -20.52 -6.04
CA GLU A 484 -6.41 -19.44 -6.15
C GLU A 484 -7.11 -18.10 -6.46
N GLY A 485 -8.02 -18.05 -7.44
CA GLY A 485 -8.77 -16.83 -7.78
C GLY A 485 -9.76 -16.35 -6.71
N TYR A 486 -10.61 -17.24 -6.17
CA TYR A 486 -11.66 -16.86 -5.23
C TYR A 486 -11.10 -16.36 -3.90
N ALA A 487 -9.97 -16.90 -3.45
CA ALA A 487 -9.28 -16.44 -2.25
C ALA A 487 -8.86 -14.95 -2.38
N ASP A 488 -8.34 -14.58 -3.56
CA ASP A 488 -7.96 -13.21 -3.91
C ASP A 488 -9.13 -12.29 -4.29
N GLY A 489 -10.36 -12.81 -4.39
CA GLY A 489 -11.56 -12.00 -4.58
C GLY A 489 -12.52 -12.48 -5.68
N LEU A 490 -12.03 -13.23 -6.66
CA LEU A 490 -12.74 -13.59 -7.91
C LEU A 490 -14.19 -14.06 -7.66
N PRO A 491 -15.20 -13.49 -8.34
CA PRO A 491 -16.58 -13.96 -8.24
C PRO A 491 -16.74 -15.37 -8.81
N VAL A 492 -17.46 -16.26 -8.10
CA VAL A 492 -17.69 -17.67 -8.46
C VAL A 492 -19.11 -18.10 -8.07
N ASP A 493 -19.84 -18.74 -8.99
CA ASP A 493 -21.13 -19.37 -8.68
C ASP A 493 -20.92 -20.81 -8.18
N TRP A 494 -20.63 -20.92 -6.89
CA TRP A 494 -20.38 -22.21 -6.22
C TRP A 494 -21.54 -23.22 -6.35
N ARG A 495 -22.77 -22.79 -6.66
CA ARG A 495 -23.90 -23.72 -6.91
C ARG A 495 -23.72 -24.51 -8.21
N ARG A 496 -22.96 -23.98 -9.17
CA ARG A 496 -22.62 -24.67 -10.42
C ARG A 496 -21.36 -25.52 -10.28
N VAL A 497 -20.42 -25.09 -9.43
CA VAL A 497 -19.19 -25.83 -9.11
C VAL A 497 -19.49 -27.09 -8.29
N LEU A 498 -20.41 -27.00 -7.32
CA LEU A 498 -20.76 -28.09 -6.39
C LEU A 498 -22.07 -28.79 -6.75
N GLY A 499 -22.89 -28.24 -7.64
CA GLY A 499 -24.24 -28.73 -7.91
C GLY A 499 -25.21 -28.51 -6.74
N ALA A 500 -26.23 -29.37 -6.64
CA ALA A 500 -27.22 -29.33 -5.58
C ALA A 500 -26.78 -30.17 -4.36
N GLY A 501 -26.69 -29.53 -3.20
CA GLY A 501 -26.45 -30.17 -1.90
C GLY A 501 -27.48 -29.73 -0.87
N ARG A 502 -27.44 -30.33 0.32
CA ARG A 502 -28.35 -30.03 1.45
C ARG A 502 -27.66 -29.14 2.47
N ARG A 503 -28.44 -28.26 3.10
CA ARG A 503 -27.96 -27.41 4.19
C ARG A 503 -27.75 -28.23 5.47
N VAL A 504 -26.52 -28.31 5.96
CA VAL A 504 -26.17 -28.93 7.26
C VAL A 504 -25.80 -27.88 8.32
N PRO A 505 -26.03 -28.15 9.62
CA PRO A 505 -25.62 -27.25 10.70
C PRO A 505 -24.09 -27.25 10.86
N LEU A 506 -23.50 -26.09 10.54
CA LEU A 506 -22.08 -25.78 10.67
C LEU A 506 -21.86 -24.66 11.72
N PRO A 507 -20.65 -24.50 12.29
CA PRO A 507 -20.39 -23.50 13.32
C PRO A 507 -20.84 -22.08 12.94
N THR A 508 -21.21 -21.28 13.93
CA THR A 508 -21.40 -19.83 13.77
C THR A 508 -20.06 -19.17 13.43
N TYR A 509 -20.11 -17.88 13.05
CA TYR A 509 -18.90 -17.09 12.87
C TYR A 509 -18.08 -17.09 14.17
N ALA A 510 -16.79 -17.39 14.09
CA ALA A 510 -15.86 -17.29 15.20
C ALA A 510 -15.59 -15.81 15.56
N PHE A 511 -16.53 -15.21 16.29
CA PHE A 511 -16.41 -13.85 16.80
C PHE A 511 -15.18 -13.72 17.70
N GLN A 512 -14.39 -12.68 17.44
CA GLN A 512 -13.33 -12.21 18.32
C GLN A 512 -14.02 -11.44 19.45
N HIS A 513 -14.20 -12.11 20.59
CA HIS A 513 -14.91 -11.55 21.74
C HIS A 513 -13.96 -10.67 22.55
N GLU A 514 -14.18 -9.36 22.50
CA GLU A 514 -13.49 -8.38 23.32
C GLU A 514 -14.43 -7.88 24.43
N ARG A 515 -13.88 -7.59 25.62
CA ARG A 515 -14.64 -7.04 26.76
C ARG A 515 -14.78 -5.53 26.60
N PHE A 516 -16.00 -5.08 26.28
CA PHE A 516 -16.37 -3.66 26.31
C PHE A 516 -17.09 -3.32 27.61
N TRP A 517 -16.78 -2.16 28.17
CA TRP A 517 -17.59 -1.51 29.21
C TRP A 517 -18.59 -0.56 28.54
N LEU A 518 -19.84 -0.54 29.03
CA LEU A 518 -20.91 0.31 28.51
C LEU A 518 -21.10 1.56 29.37
N ASP A 519 -20.49 2.66 28.98
CA ASP A 519 -20.88 3.98 29.49
C ASP A 519 -22.24 4.39 28.91
N ALA A 520 -23.21 4.66 29.78
CA ALA A 520 -24.62 4.81 29.43
C ALA A 520 -24.97 6.19 28.82
N GLY A 521 -24.43 6.48 27.63
CA GLY A 521 -24.79 7.66 26.83
C GLY A 521 -26.04 7.43 25.97
N ALA A 522 -27.22 7.85 26.44
CA ALA A 522 -28.47 7.70 25.68
C ALA A 522 -28.56 8.66 24.49
N GLY A 523 -28.47 8.14 23.27
CA GLY A 523 -28.66 8.89 22.02
C GLY A 523 -29.22 8.02 20.90
N THR A 524 -30.48 8.24 20.51
CA THR A 524 -31.16 7.46 19.46
C THR A 524 -30.72 7.90 18.07
N ALA A 525 -29.91 7.08 17.40
CA ALA A 525 -29.64 7.22 15.97
C ALA A 525 -30.81 6.64 15.13
N PRO A 526 -31.21 7.25 14.00
CA PRO A 526 -32.22 6.68 13.10
C PRO A 526 -31.74 5.37 12.44
N GLU A 527 -32.67 4.46 12.14
CA GLU A 527 -32.38 3.23 11.39
C GLU A 527 -31.86 3.54 9.98
N ALA A 528 -30.69 2.99 9.64
CA ALA A 528 -30.18 2.99 8.28
C ALA A 528 -30.87 1.88 7.47
N ALA A 529 -31.68 2.27 6.48
CA ALA A 529 -32.36 1.34 5.58
C ALA A 529 -31.38 0.48 4.76
N ALA A 530 -31.79 -0.72 4.38
CA ALA A 530 -30.96 -1.69 3.67
C ALA A 530 -30.62 -1.22 2.23
N PRO A 531 -29.36 -1.34 1.77
CA PRO A 531 -28.97 -0.94 0.43
C PRO A 531 -29.39 -1.98 -0.62
N GLY A 532 -30.27 -1.58 -1.54
CA GLY A 532 -30.74 -2.40 -2.66
C GLY A 532 -31.03 -1.56 -3.90
N ASP A 533 -32.22 -0.94 -3.94
CA ASP A 533 -32.73 -0.27 -5.14
C ASP A 533 -32.16 1.13 -5.37
N ASP A 534 -31.90 1.87 -4.28
CA ASP A 534 -31.33 3.23 -4.29
C ASP A 534 -30.06 3.33 -5.17
N THR A 535 -29.19 2.32 -5.11
CA THR A 535 -27.94 2.30 -5.88
C THR A 535 -28.19 2.34 -7.39
N ARG A 536 -29.17 1.59 -7.90
CA ARG A 536 -29.50 1.52 -9.33
C ARG A 536 -30.14 2.81 -9.83
N PHE A 537 -31.02 3.39 -9.02
CA PHE A 537 -31.64 4.69 -9.26
C PHE A 537 -30.57 5.79 -9.39
N TRP A 538 -29.68 5.92 -8.40
CA TRP A 538 -28.63 6.95 -8.43
C TRP A 538 -27.61 6.73 -9.55
N GLU A 539 -27.34 5.48 -9.93
CA GLU A 539 -26.53 5.10 -11.09
C GLU A 539 -27.13 5.57 -12.44
N ALA A 540 -28.45 5.51 -12.59
CA ALA A 540 -29.13 6.02 -13.79
C ALA A 540 -29.13 7.56 -13.80
N VAL A 541 -29.36 8.17 -12.63
CA VAL A 541 -29.29 9.62 -12.41
C VAL A 541 -27.94 10.20 -12.82
N GLU A 542 -26.83 9.64 -12.32
CA GLU A 542 -25.50 10.22 -12.57
C GLU A 542 -25.02 10.09 -14.02
N ARG A 543 -25.44 9.03 -14.73
CA ARG A 543 -25.13 8.82 -16.15
C ARG A 543 -26.02 9.61 -17.11
N GLY A 544 -27.08 10.27 -16.62
CA GLY A 544 -28.04 10.98 -17.47
C GLY A 544 -28.96 10.05 -18.27
N ASP A 545 -29.15 8.81 -17.80
CA ASP A 545 -29.92 7.79 -18.51
C ASP A 545 -31.43 7.91 -18.24
N VAL A 546 -32.11 8.74 -19.06
CA VAL A 546 -33.57 8.94 -19.00
C VAL A 546 -34.33 7.62 -19.20
N GLY A 547 -33.82 6.72 -20.06
CA GLY A 547 -34.50 5.47 -20.41
C GLY A 547 -34.51 4.49 -19.24
N ARG A 548 -33.36 4.28 -18.61
CA ARG A 548 -33.23 3.45 -17.40
C ARG A 548 -33.99 4.06 -16.23
N LEU A 549 -33.91 5.37 -16.03
CA LEU A 549 -34.62 6.03 -14.91
C LEU A 549 -36.15 5.99 -15.08
N ALA A 550 -36.67 6.12 -16.30
CA ALA A 550 -38.10 5.93 -16.58
C ALA A 550 -38.55 4.47 -16.38
N GLY A 551 -37.64 3.50 -16.56
CA GLY A 551 -37.87 2.09 -16.24
C GLY A 551 -38.05 1.82 -14.74
N GLU A 552 -37.32 2.54 -13.88
CA GLU A 552 -37.45 2.44 -12.42
C GLU A 552 -38.64 3.26 -11.87
N LEU A 553 -39.00 4.39 -12.51
CA LEU A 553 -40.05 5.33 -12.04
C LEU A 553 -41.42 5.19 -12.72
N GLY A 554 -41.55 4.41 -13.81
CA GLY A 554 -42.83 4.10 -14.45
C GLY A 554 -43.45 5.20 -15.33
N THR A 555 -42.99 6.45 -15.26
CA THR A 555 -43.40 7.55 -16.16
C THR A 555 -42.20 8.42 -16.57
N ALA A 556 -42.29 9.04 -17.75
CA ALA A 556 -41.17 9.78 -18.37
C ALA A 556 -41.40 11.30 -18.50
N ASP A 557 -42.60 11.79 -18.24
CA ASP A 557 -42.94 13.21 -18.42
C ASP A 557 -42.18 14.11 -17.43
N GLY A 558 -41.53 15.15 -17.95
CA GLY A 558 -40.65 16.04 -17.17
C GLY A 558 -39.31 15.45 -16.74
N LEU A 559 -39.14 14.13 -16.79
CA LEU A 559 -37.97 13.42 -16.26
C LEU A 559 -36.65 13.89 -16.91
N ALA A 560 -36.66 14.08 -18.23
CA ALA A 560 -35.52 14.58 -19.00
C ALA A 560 -35.07 16.02 -18.60
N ALA A 561 -35.98 16.84 -18.05
CA ALA A 561 -35.65 18.18 -17.56
C ALA A 561 -35.14 18.15 -16.11
N ALA A 562 -35.64 17.24 -15.27
CA ALA A 562 -35.17 17.05 -13.90
C ALA A 562 -33.80 16.35 -13.81
N LEU A 563 -33.49 15.47 -14.76
CA LEU A 563 -32.32 14.59 -14.70
C LEU A 563 -30.96 15.31 -14.59
N PRO A 564 -30.66 16.39 -15.34
CA PRO A 564 -29.42 17.14 -15.15
C PRO A 564 -29.29 17.76 -13.75
N ALA A 565 -30.41 18.20 -13.17
CA ALA A 565 -30.45 18.77 -11.82
C ALA A 565 -30.24 17.69 -10.75
N LEU A 566 -30.88 16.51 -10.89
CA LEU A 566 -30.65 15.36 -10.01
C LEU A 566 -29.20 14.85 -10.09
N ALA A 567 -28.61 14.81 -11.28
CA ALA A 567 -27.22 14.42 -11.49
C ALA A 567 -26.24 15.42 -10.87
N ALA A 568 -26.48 16.73 -11.02
CA ALA A 568 -25.71 17.79 -10.36
C ALA A 568 -25.88 17.76 -8.83
N TRP A 569 -27.10 17.50 -8.33
CA TRP A 569 -27.35 17.31 -6.90
C TRP A 569 -26.60 16.10 -6.36
N ARG A 570 -26.67 14.93 -7.02
CA ARG A 570 -26.02 13.70 -6.53
C ARG A 570 -24.50 13.83 -6.49
N ARG A 571 -23.89 14.45 -7.52
CA ARG A 571 -22.46 14.81 -7.51
C ARG A 571 -22.13 15.79 -6.38
N ARG A 572 -22.95 16.82 -6.15
CA ARG A 572 -22.78 17.78 -5.03
C ARG A 572 -22.84 17.05 -3.67
N SER A 573 -23.84 16.20 -3.45
CA SER A 573 -24.03 15.44 -2.19
C SER A 573 -22.90 14.44 -1.93
N ARG A 574 -22.40 13.74 -2.96
CA ARG A 574 -21.23 12.86 -2.82
C ARG A 574 -19.94 13.64 -2.51
N ARG A 575 -19.72 14.78 -3.18
CA ARG A 575 -18.59 15.67 -2.90
C ARG A 575 -18.67 16.24 -1.48
N GLN A 576 -19.87 16.59 -1.02
CA GLN A 576 -20.10 17.05 0.34
C GLN A 576 -19.77 15.95 1.37
N ALA A 577 -20.29 14.74 1.20
CA ALA A 577 -20.01 13.62 2.09
C ALA A 577 -18.51 13.27 2.17
N ARG A 578 -17.78 13.34 1.03
CA ARG A 578 -16.32 13.20 1.02
C ARG A 578 -15.65 14.34 1.78
N LEU A 579 -15.99 15.58 1.48
CA LEU A 579 -15.45 16.76 2.17
C LEU A 579 -15.72 16.75 3.69
N ASP A 580 -16.87 16.27 4.13
CA ASP A 580 -17.20 16.17 5.55
C ASP A 580 -16.38 15.09 6.26
N SER A 581 -16.05 13.98 5.58
CA SER A 581 -15.10 12.98 6.09
C SER A 581 -13.65 13.50 6.22
N TRP A 582 -13.32 14.61 5.56
CA TRP A 582 -12.00 15.24 5.57
C TRP A 582 -11.83 16.32 6.64
N ARG A 583 -12.89 16.66 7.38
CA ARG A 583 -12.90 17.78 8.32
C ARG A 583 -12.60 17.35 9.74
N TYR A 584 -11.65 18.04 10.35
CA TYR A 584 -11.26 17.80 11.74
C TYR A 584 -11.13 19.13 12.49
N ASP A 585 -11.50 19.11 13.76
CA ASP A 585 -11.31 20.21 14.70
C ASP A 585 -10.25 19.81 15.74
N ILE A 586 -9.55 20.80 16.29
CA ILE A 586 -8.71 20.63 17.48
C ILE A 586 -9.53 21.09 18.69
N VAL A 587 -9.68 20.20 19.67
CA VAL A 587 -10.39 20.47 20.93
C VAL A 587 -9.49 20.25 22.13
N TRP A 588 -9.80 20.95 23.21
CA TRP A 588 -9.11 20.87 24.49
C TRP A 588 -10.06 20.23 25.50
N ARG A 589 -9.76 18.98 25.90
CA ARG A 589 -10.57 18.22 26.87
C ARG A 589 -10.07 18.49 28.29
N PRO A 590 -10.91 18.87 29.27
CA PRO A 590 -10.49 18.97 30.66
C PRO A 590 -9.89 17.64 31.15
N HIS A 591 -8.75 17.68 31.82
CA HIS A 591 -8.08 16.50 32.37
C HIS A 591 -7.64 16.78 33.82
N PRO A 592 -7.94 15.89 34.79
CA PRO A 592 -7.53 16.09 36.18
C PRO A 592 -6.01 16.10 36.33
N VAL A 593 -5.51 16.96 37.22
CA VAL A 593 -4.12 17.07 37.63
C VAL A 593 -4.12 17.23 39.15
N GLU A 594 -3.18 16.58 39.85
CA GLU A 594 -3.14 16.57 41.31
C GLU A 594 -2.64 17.92 41.86
N GLY A 595 -3.50 18.62 42.61
CA GLY A 595 -3.19 19.91 43.18
C GLY A 595 -2.15 19.81 44.30
N GLY A 596 -1.01 20.49 44.13
CA GLY A 596 0.07 20.48 45.11
C GLY A 596 1.11 19.37 44.91
N ALA A 597 0.99 18.57 43.85
CA ALA A 597 2.07 17.67 43.43
C ALA A 597 3.24 18.48 42.85
N VAL A 598 4.47 18.10 43.20
CA VAL A 598 5.73 18.70 42.74
C VAL A 598 6.58 17.57 42.14
N PRO A 599 7.21 17.75 40.97
CA PRO A 599 7.98 16.68 40.36
C PRO A 599 9.23 16.36 41.18
N SER A 600 9.55 15.07 41.31
CA SER A 600 10.67 14.59 42.12
C SER A 600 12.00 14.66 41.37
N GLY A 601 13.10 14.59 42.14
CA GLY A 601 14.47 14.72 41.62
C GLY A 601 14.84 16.15 41.25
N ARG A 602 16.08 16.35 40.80
CA ARG A 602 16.58 17.65 40.36
C ARG A 602 16.28 17.89 38.90
N TRP A 603 15.79 19.09 38.57
CA TRP A 603 15.48 19.51 37.21
C TRP A 603 16.53 20.46 36.65
N LEU A 604 16.57 20.59 35.32
CA LEU A 604 17.31 21.64 34.61
C LEU A 604 16.32 22.65 34.05
N LEU A 605 16.41 23.93 34.42
CA LEU A 605 15.51 24.98 33.95
C LEU A 605 16.24 25.92 32.99
N LEU A 606 15.78 25.97 31.73
CA LEU A 606 16.32 26.83 30.68
C LEU A 606 15.50 28.13 30.62
N THR A 607 16.14 29.28 30.78
CA THR A 607 15.50 30.62 30.79
C THR A 607 16.30 31.61 29.95
N THR A 608 15.65 32.64 29.40
CA THR A 608 16.31 33.78 28.75
C THR A 608 16.47 35.00 29.66
N GLY A 609 15.96 34.92 30.90
CA GLY A 609 15.99 36.04 31.84
C GLY A 609 15.00 37.17 31.52
N THR A 610 14.05 36.96 30.59
CA THR A 610 12.98 37.93 30.33
C THR A 610 12.05 38.08 31.54
N PRO A 611 11.38 39.24 31.75
CA PRO A 611 10.50 39.43 32.91
C PRO A 611 9.37 38.39 33.04
N ALA A 612 8.88 37.85 31.92
CA ALA A 612 7.89 36.78 31.91
C ALA A 612 8.47 35.44 32.37
N ALA A 613 9.64 35.05 31.85
CA ALA A 613 10.33 33.82 32.25
C ALA A 613 10.77 33.87 33.72
N GLU A 614 11.30 35.00 34.19
CA GLU A 614 11.73 35.18 35.57
C GLU A 614 10.55 35.25 36.57
N GLY A 615 9.42 35.85 36.18
CA GLY A 615 8.19 35.83 36.97
C GLY A 615 7.66 34.39 37.17
N LEU A 616 7.60 33.60 36.09
CA LEU A 616 7.19 32.20 36.18
C LEU A 616 8.22 31.34 36.93
N ARG A 617 9.53 31.57 36.73
CA ARG A 617 10.61 30.90 37.47
C ARG A 617 10.51 31.15 38.98
N GLY A 618 10.15 32.38 39.39
CA GLY A 618 9.84 32.71 40.79
C GLY A 618 8.70 31.87 41.33
N LEU A 619 7.55 31.85 40.65
CA LEU A 619 6.38 31.08 41.07
C LEU A 619 6.61 29.55 41.13
N LEU A 620 7.48 29.02 40.27
CA LEU A 620 7.87 27.61 40.29
C LEU A 620 8.82 27.27 41.44
N ALA A 621 9.72 28.19 41.81
CA ALA A 621 10.58 28.06 42.98
C ALA A 621 9.78 28.19 44.30
N ASP A 622 8.85 29.16 44.38
CA ASP A 622 7.89 29.29 45.48
C ASP A 622 6.97 28.06 45.60
N GLY A 623 6.69 27.40 44.47
CA GLY A 623 5.98 26.12 44.39
C GLY A 623 6.82 24.88 44.72
N GLY A 624 8.13 25.02 44.99
CA GLY A 624 8.99 23.95 45.51
C GLY A 624 9.83 23.16 44.51
N LEU A 625 9.99 23.63 43.26
CA LEU A 625 10.80 22.95 42.24
C LEU A 625 12.32 23.05 42.53
N ASP A 626 13.00 21.92 42.79
CA ASP A 626 14.49 21.85 42.80
C ASP A 626 15.01 21.88 41.36
N ALA A 627 15.47 23.03 40.89
CA ALA A 627 16.00 23.20 39.55
C ALA A 627 17.34 23.94 39.51
N THR A 628 18.31 23.36 38.81
CA THR A 628 19.50 24.06 38.32
C THR A 628 19.09 24.98 37.19
N VAL A 629 19.29 26.29 37.34
CA VAL A 629 18.89 27.30 36.35
C VAL A 629 20.04 27.60 35.38
N LEU A 630 19.78 27.46 34.08
CA LEU A 630 20.69 27.85 33.01
C LEU A 630 20.10 29.01 32.20
N THR A 631 20.62 30.22 32.42
CA THR A 631 20.26 31.40 31.63
C THR A 631 21.01 31.40 30.29
N LEU A 632 20.26 31.58 29.20
CA LEU A 632 20.69 31.60 27.81
C LEU A 632 20.34 32.94 27.13
N GLY A 633 20.82 33.17 25.91
CA GLY A 633 20.50 34.36 25.12
C GLY A 633 20.95 34.22 23.65
N PRO A 634 20.81 35.23 22.79
CA PRO A 634 21.12 35.11 21.37
C PRO A 634 22.61 34.82 21.06
N GLY A 635 23.51 35.00 22.04
CA GLY A 635 24.91 34.56 21.94
C GLY A 635 25.15 33.07 22.22
N THR A 636 24.14 32.33 22.69
CA THR A 636 24.23 30.90 23.04
C THR A 636 23.33 30.03 22.14
N THR A 637 23.04 30.47 20.91
CA THR A 637 22.39 29.66 19.88
C THR A 637 23.39 28.75 19.14
N ASP A 638 24.68 28.88 19.38
CA ASP A 638 25.67 27.91 18.90
C ASP A 638 25.53 26.59 19.68
N ARG A 639 25.40 25.49 18.93
CA ARG A 639 25.19 24.13 19.43
C ARG A 639 26.35 23.65 20.31
N THR A 640 27.59 23.95 19.93
CA THR A 640 28.80 23.52 20.64
C THR A 640 28.96 24.27 21.95
N ALA A 641 28.79 25.59 21.92
CA ALA A 641 28.81 26.44 23.10
C ALA A 641 27.69 26.08 24.08
N LEU A 642 26.49 25.77 23.59
CA LEU A 642 25.38 25.31 24.42
C LEU A 642 25.64 23.91 25.02
N GLY A 643 26.24 22.98 24.25
CA GLY A 643 26.66 21.67 24.75
C GLY A 643 27.68 21.78 25.90
N ALA A 644 28.67 22.66 25.79
CA ALA A 644 29.61 22.95 26.88
C ALA A 644 28.91 23.50 28.13
N ARG A 645 27.96 24.44 27.95
CA ARG A 645 27.15 25.02 29.03
C ARG A 645 26.22 24.02 29.71
N LEU A 646 25.76 22.99 28.99
CA LEU A 646 24.99 21.88 29.54
C LEU A 646 25.90 20.93 30.35
N ALA A 647 27.11 20.63 29.86
CA ALA A 647 28.11 19.84 30.59
C ALA A 647 28.51 20.52 31.92
N GLU A 648 28.80 21.83 31.89
CA GLU A 648 29.06 22.65 33.10
C GLU A 648 27.93 22.51 34.15
N ALA A 649 26.67 22.43 33.71
CA ALA A 649 25.51 22.29 34.59
C ALA A 649 25.37 20.87 35.18
N VAL A 650 25.76 19.82 34.45
CA VAL A 650 25.78 18.43 34.94
C VAL A 650 26.93 18.23 35.94
N ASP A 651 28.13 18.73 35.64
CA ASP A 651 29.27 18.68 36.55
C ASP A 651 29.00 19.50 37.83
N GLY A 652 28.41 20.69 37.68
CA GLY A 652 27.96 21.52 38.81
C GLY A 652 26.84 20.89 39.65
N ALA A 653 26.06 19.96 39.08
CA ALA A 653 25.10 19.13 39.81
C ALA A 653 25.75 17.92 40.51
N GLY A 654 27.07 17.75 40.41
CA GLY A 654 27.83 16.64 40.98
C GLY A 654 27.75 15.35 40.16
N GLY A 655 27.58 15.46 38.84
CA GLY A 655 27.41 14.31 37.93
C GLY A 655 26.09 13.54 38.13
N THR A 656 25.15 14.09 38.89
CA THR A 656 23.83 13.50 39.10
C THR A 656 22.93 13.81 37.90
N PRO A 657 22.32 12.83 37.22
CA PRO A 657 21.46 13.08 36.07
C PRO A 657 20.19 13.83 36.48
N PHE A 658 19.72 14.74 35.63
CA PHE A 658 18.47 15.47 35.83
C PHE A 658 17.25 14.55 35.63
N ALA A 659 16.21 14.74 36.45
CA ALA A 659 14.93 14.04 36.34
C ALA A 659 14.05 14.57 35.18
N GLY A 660 14.31 15.80 34.73
CA GLY A 660 13.64 16.44 33.61
C GLY A 660 14.27 17.79 33.26
N VAL A 661 13.97 18.29 32.06
CA VAL A 661 14.38 19.63 31.60
C VAL A 661 13.13 20.47 31.36
N LEU A 662 13.08 21.68 31.93
CA LEU A 662 11.97 22.61 31.77
C LEU A 662 12.45 23.86 31.00
N SER A 663 11.96 24.03 29.78
CA SER A 663 12.27 25.17 28.92
C SER A 663 11.22 26.27 29.06
N LEU A 664 11.63 27.41 29.63
CA LEU A 664 10.92 28.68 29.59
C LEU A 664 11.40 29.58 28.43
N LEU A 665 12.30 29.07 27.58
CA LEU A 665 12.90 29.81 26.45
C LEU A 665 11.83 30.35 25.50
N GLY A 666 10.69 29.64 25.38
CA GLY A 666 9.58 30.02 24.52
C GLY A 666 8.90 31.35 24.86
N LEU A 667 9.13 31.87 26.06
CA LEU A 667 8.61 33.17 26.51
C LEU A 667 9.46 34.36 26.02
N ASP A 668 10.46 34.11 25.18
CA ASP A 668 11.25 35.13 24.48
C ASP A 668 10.85 35.25 23.00
N GLU A 669 9.87 36.10 22.76
CA GLU A 669 9.40 36.48 21.42
C GLU A 669 10.24 37.59 20.77
N THR A 670 11.40 37.98 21.34
CA THR A 670 12.26 38.99 20.69
C THR A 670 12.77 38.45 19.33
N PRO A 671 12.75 39.26 18.25
CA PRO A 671 13.32 38.84 16.97
C PRO A 671 14.82 38.57 17.11
N HIS A 672 15.29 37.44 16.56
CA HIS A 672 16.69 37.07 16.68
C HIS A 672 17.60 38.00 15.86
N PRO A 673 18.68 38.58 16.43
CA PRO A 673 19.42 39.68 15.81
C PRO A 673 20.14 39.32 14.49
N SER A 674 20.33 38.03 14.20
CA SER A 674 21.02 37.54 12.99
C SER A 674 20.24 36.48 12.20
N LEU A 675 19.02 36.12 12.61
CA LEU A 675 18.21 35.06 11.97
C LEU A 675 16.79 35.59 11.66
N PRO A 676 16.55 36.12 10.44
CA PRO A 676 15.25 36.66 10.05
C PRO A 676 14.11 35.65 10.21
N GLY A 677 12.94 36.12 10.65
CA GLY A 677 11.74 35.28 10.84
C GLY A 677 11.72 34.37 12.08
N LEU A 678 12.83 34.27 12.83
CA LEU A 678 12.89 33.53 14.10
C LEU A 678 12.87 34.46 15.32
N THR A 679 12.26 33.98 16.41
CA THR A 679 12.46 34.56 17.75
C THR A 679 13.69 33.97 18.43
N THR A 680 14.25 34.70 19.39
CA THR A 680 15.35 34.23 20.24
C THR A 680 14.97 32.94 20.97
N GLY A 681 13.75 32.85 21.51
CA GLY A 681 13.23 31.65 22.17
C GLY A 681 13.13 30.43 21.26
N LEU A 682 12.72 30.61 20.01
CA LEU A 682 12.65 29.52 19.02
C LEU A 682 14.04 29.04 18.59
N ALA A 683 14.95 29.97 18.28
CA ALA A 683 16.33 29.63 17.90
C ALA A 683 17.06 28.88 19.03
N LEU A 684 16.90 29.34 20.28
CA LEU A 684 17.43 28.66 21.45
C LEU A 684 16.77 27.29 21.72
N THR A 685 15.48 27.12 21.43
CA THR A 685 14.81 25.83 21.60
C THR A 685 15.32 24.80 20.58
N VAL A 686 15.54 25.18 19.32
CA VAL A 686 16.17 24.30 18.32
C VAL A 686 17.60 23.92 18.75
N ALA A 687 18.40 24.89 19.19
CA ALA A 687 19.75 24.64 19.69
C ALA A 687 19.76 23.73 20.93
N ALA A 688 18.81 23.90 21.86
CA ALA A 688 18.71 23.07 23.07
C ALA A 688 18.32 21.62 22.75
N VAL A 689 17.38 21.40 21.83
CA VAL A 689 16.98 20.05 21.37
C VAL A 689 18.16 19.32 20.73
N GLN A 690 19.02 20.03 19.99
CA GLN A 690 20.25 19.48 19.43
C GLN A 690 21.31 19.20 20.51
N ALA A 691 21.65 20.20 21.33
CA ALA A 691 22.74 20.12 22.30
C ALA A 691 22.48 19.08 23.42
N LEU A 692 21.24 18.94 23.90
CA LEU A 692 20.85 17.86 24.83
C LEU A 692 21.06 16.47 24.23
N GLY A 693 21.00 16.36 22.90
CA GLY A 693 21.32 15.13 22.17
C GLY A 693 22.81 14.84 22.08
N ASP A 694 23.63 15.88 21.88
CA ASP A 694 25.09 15.75 21.81
C ASP A 694 25.71 15.41 23.17
N THR A 695 25.16 15.98 24.26
CA THR A 695 25.60 15.72 25.64
C THR A 695 25.06 14.42 26.24
N GLY A 696 24.33 13.60 25.47
CA GLY A 696 23.75 12.35 25.96
C GLY A 696 22.74 12.54 27.09
N THR A 697 22.08 13.70 27.16
CA THR A 697 21.16 14.05 28.26
C THR A 697 19.78 13.44 28.01
N ASP A 698 19.57 12.23 28.51
CA ASP A 698 18.32 11.46 28.32
C ASP A 698 17.11 11.97 29.13
N ALA A 699 17.23 13.11 29.82
CA ALA A 699 16.15 13.70 30.62
C ALA A 699 15.02 14.29 29.75
N PRO A 700 13.74 14.10 30.10
CA PRO A 700 12.61 14.55 29.29
C PRO A 700 12.46 16.08 29.28
N LEU A 701 12.51 16.66 28.07
CA LEU A 701 12.34 18.08 27.79
C LEU A 701 10.86 18.48 27.72
N TRP A 702 10.43 19.34 28.63
CA TRP A 702 9.14 20.01 28.64
C TRP A 702 9.31 21.46 28.20
N THR A 703 8.51 21.92 27.24
CA THR A 703 8.54 23.31 26.75
C THR A 703 7.27 24.06 27.15
N VAL A 704 7.44 25.23 27.74
CA VAL A 704 6.34 26.08 28.24
C VAL A 704 6.06 27.24 27.30
N THR A 705 4.79 27.53 27.09
CA THR A 705 4.28 28.75 26.45
C THR A 705 3.24 29.44 27.35
N CYS A 706 2.92 30.70 27.09
CA CYS A 706 1.88 31.46 27.79
C CYS A 706 0.92 32.12 26.79
N GLY A 707 -0.35 31.74 26.81
CA GLY A 707 -1.40 32.30 25.96
C GLY A 707 -1.28 31.90 24.48
N ALA A 708 -0.61 30.79 24.17
CA ALA A 708 -0.45 30.28 22.81
C ALA A 708 -1.66 29.44 22.36
N SER A 709 -2.34 28.75 23.27
CA SER A 709 -3.45 27.83 22.97
C SER A 709 -4.80 28.53 22.77
N GLY A 710 -4.99 29.70 23.39
CA GLY A 710 -6.28 30.40 23.47
C GLY A 710 -7.32 29.75 24.40
N VAL A 711 -6.96 28.76 25.22
CA VAL A 711 -7.92 28.02 26.06
C VAL A 711 -8.53 28.91 27.15
N GLY A 712 -9.85 29.13 27.05
CA GLY A 712 -10.62 29.99 27.96
C GLY A 712 -10.66 31.46 27.55
N GLU A 713 -10.04 31.83 26.43
CA GLU A 713 -9.93 33.20 25.91
C GLU A 713 -10.59 33.31 24.52
N LEU A 714 -10.66 34.53 23.97
CA LEU A 714 -11.18 34.76 22.60
C LEU A 714 -10.22 34.31 21.49
N GLY A 715 -8.95 34.04 21.81
CA GLY A 715 -7.92 33.54 20.89
C GLY A 715 -6.51 33.60 21.50
N PRO A 716 -5.48 33.12 20.79
CA PRO A 716 -4.09 33.18 21.26
C PRO A 716 -3.62 34.62 21.47
N ALA A 717 -3.17 34.92 22.69
CA ALA A 717 -2.54 36.20 22.99
C ALA A 717 -1.18 36.34 22.30
N HIS A 718 -0.42 35.23 22.24
CA HIS A 718 0.98 35.14 21.80
C HIS A 718 1.16 34.12 20.64
N PRO A 719 0.77 34.46 19.40
CA PRO A 719 0.78 33.51 18.29
C PRO A 719 2.18 33.04 17.87
N ALA A 720 3.24 33.82 18.11
CA ALA A 720 4.62 33.43 17.80
C ALA A 720 5.03 32.16 18.55
N GLN A 721 4.57 31.98 19.80
CA GLN A 721 4.92 30.82 20.62
C GLN A 721 4.37 29.49 20.05
N ASN A 722 3.40 29.51 19.12
CA ASN A 722 2.96 28.29 18.43
C ASN A 722 4.00 27.70 17.47
N GLN A 723 5.04 28.45 17.09
CA GLN A 723 6.18 27.89 16.38
C GLN A 723 6.84 26.74 17.18
N LEU A 724 6.86 26.86 18.51
CA LEU A 724 7.37 25.83 19.43
C LEU A 724 6.43 24.63 19.52
N TRP A 725 5.12 24.84 19.37
CA TRP A 725 4.14 23.75 19.32
C TRP A 725 4.27 22.93 18.03
N GLY A 726 4.54 23.58 16.89
CA GLY A 726 4.88 22.92 15.65
C GLY A 726 6.20 22.15 15.75
N LEU A 727 7.27 22.81 16.21
CA LEU A 727 8.59 22.20 16.44
C LEU A 727 8.52 21.01 17.41
N GLY A 728 7.85 21.17 18.54
CA GLY A 728 7.78 20.16 19.60
C GLY A 728 7.05 18.89 19.20
N ARG A 729 6.01 18.99 18.35
CA ARG A 729 5.38 17.82 17.74
C ARG A 729 6.32 17.05 16.81
N VAL A 730 7.29 17.71 16.18
CA VAL A 730 8.34 17.03 15.38
C VAL A 730 9.41 16.43 16.28
N ALA A 731 9.85 17.16 17.32
CA ALA A 731 10.81 16.66 18.31
C ALA A 731 10.30 15.43 19.08
N ALA A 732 8.99 15.33 19.33
CA ALA A 732 8.34 14.14 19.90
C ALA A 732 8.46 12.88 19.01
N LEU A 733 8.55 13.06 17.68
CA LEU A 733 8.69 11.96 16.70
C LEU A 733 10.16 11.59 16.48
N GLU A 734 11.06 12.58 16.36
CA GLU A 734 12.48 12.35 16.09
C GLU A 734 13.28 11.96 17.35
N HIS A 735 12.91 12.48 18.52
CA HIS A 735 13.65 12.32 19.78
C HIS A 735 12.73 11.83 20.93
N PRO A 736 11.98 10.73 20.73
CA PRO A 736 10.84 10.33 21.57
C PRO A 736 11.19 10.09 23.04
N ALA A 737 12.41 9.60 23.32
CA ALA A 737 12.88 9.31 24.67
C ALA A 737 13.28 10.57 25.47
N ARG A 738 13.67 11.65 24.77
CA ARG A 738 14.08 12.93 25.37
C ARG A 738 12.98 13.99 25.34
N TRP A 739 11.82 13.69 24.75
CA TRP A 739 10.70 14.64 24.71
C TRP A 739 9.72 14.36 25.86
N GLY A 740 9.57 15.33 26.75
CA GLY A 740 8.49 15.35 27.75
C GLY A 740 7.19 15.73 27.07
N GLY A 741 7.01 17.02 26.82
CA GLY A 741 5.79 17.57 26.23
C GLY A 741 5.76 19.10 26.08
N LEU A 742 4.58 19.61 25.73
CA LEU A 742 4.25 21.02 25.57
C LEU A 742 3.19 21.40 26.61
N VAL A 743 3.37 22.53 27.30
CA VAL A 743 2.38 23.08 28.25
C VAL A 743 2.16 24.56 27.96
N ASP A 744 0.92 24.94 27.65
CA ASP A 744 0.52 26.34 27.59
C ASP A 744 -0.13 26.76 28.91
N LEU A 745 0.27 27.93 29.42
CA LEU A 745 -0.34 28.56 30.59
C LEU A 745 -1.17 29.79 30.17
N PRO A 746 -1.97 30.38 31.06
CA PRO A 746 -2.59 31.68 30.79
C PRO A 746 -1.53 32.75 30.49
N ALA A 747 -1.87 33.79 29.71
CA ALA A 747 -0.94 34.87 29.37
C ALA A 747 -0.34 35.58 30.60
N ALA A 748 -1.07 35.58 31.72
CA ALA A 748 -0.56 35.93 33.05
C ALA A 748 -0.67 34.72 33.99
N PRO A 749 0.34 33.83 34.05
CA PRO A 749 0.27 32.61 34.84
C PRO A 749 0.51 32.93 36.33
N GLY A 750 -0.57 33.14 37.08
CA GLY A 750 -0.51 33.27 38.53
C GLY A 750 -0.12 31.96 39.24
N ALA A 751 -0.10 31.97 40.57
CA ALA A 751 0.25 30.80 41.38
C ALA A 751 -0.58 29.53 41.06
N SER A 752 -1.85 29.69 40.63
CA SER A 752 -2.69 28.59 40.13
C SER A 752 -2.15 27.94 38.85
N GLY A 753 -1.63 28.74 37.91
CA GLY A 753 -0.99 28.26 36.69
C GLY A 753 0.34 27.55 36.95
N ALA A 754 1.15 28.09 37.86
CA ALA A 754 2.40 27.45 38.29
C ALA A 754 2.14 26.12 39.02
N ALA A 755 1.16 26.06 39.92
CA ALA A 755 0.77 24.83 40.60
C ALA A 755 0.22 23.75 39.63
N ALA A 756 -0.55 24.16 38.61
CA ALA A 756 -1.01 23.26 37.57
C ALA A 756 0.15 22.73 36.70
N LEU A 757 1.14 23.57 36.35
CA LEU A 757 2.35 23.14 35.65
C LEU A 757 3.15 22.11 36.48
N LEU A 758 3.36 22.36 37.77
CA LEU A 758 4.05 21.42 38.66
C LEU A 758 3.33 20.07 38.73
N GLY A 759 2.00 20.06 38.84
CA GLY A 759 1.22 18.82 38.81
C GLY A 759 1.28 18.07 37.47
N VAL A 760 1.33 18.77 36.33
CA VAL A 760 1.54 18.15 35.00
C VAL A 760 2.92 17.50 34.92
N LEU A 761 3.97 18.19 35.37
CA LEU A 761 5.34 17.65 35.40
C LEU A 761 5.49 16.47 36.38
N ALA A 762 4.78 16.51 37.51
CA ALA A 762 4.82 15.47 38.54
C ALA A 762 4.08 14.17 38.14
N ARG A 763 3.01 14.27 37.33
CA ARG A 763 2.16 13.14 36.94
C ARG A 763 2.91 12.04 36.17
N GLY A 764 3.77 12.43 35.23
CA GLY A 764 4.55 11.52 34.39
C GLY A 764 3.75 10.76 33.32
N GLY A 765 4.16 10.90 32.06
CA GLY A 765 3.67 10.09 30.94
C GLY A 765 2.21 10.30 30.53
N GLY A 766 1.78 9.51 29.53
CA GLY A 766 0.39 9.42 29.06
C GLY A 766 -0.17 10.61 28.27
N GLU A 767 0.32 11.84 28.47
CA GLU A 767 -0.15 13.06 27.82
C GLU A 767 0.98 14.07 27.61
N ASP A 768 1.14 14.60 26.39
CA ASP A 768 2.28 15.46 26.03
C ASP A 768 1.91 16.84 25.44
N GLN A 769 0.63 17.20 25.42
CA GLN A 769 0.13 18.46 24.85
C GLN A 769 -0.98 19.03 25.74
N TRP A 770 -0.59 19.96 26.63
CA TRP A 770 -1.42 20.48 27.71
C TRP A 770 -1.69 21.99 27.59
N ALA A 771 -2.86 22.43 28.04
CA ALA A 771 -3.19 23.85 28.22
C ALA A 771 -3.89 24.09 29.56
N VAL A 772 -3.49 25.13 30.28
CA VAL A 772 -4.04 25.51 31.58
C VAL A 772 -4.87 26.79 31.42
N SER A 773 -6.14 26.74 31.82
CA SER A 773 -7.02 27.92 31.81
C SER A 773 -6.69 28.90 32.94
N ALA A 774 -7.22 30.13 32.88
CA ALA A 774 -7.06 31.13 33.94
C ALA A 774 -7.54 30.65 35.34
N SER A 775 -8.46 29.67 35.39
CA SER A 775 -8.92 29.01 36.62
C SER A 775 -7.93 27.95 37.18
N GLY A 776 -6.80 27.71 36.53
CA GLY A 776 -5.87 26.62 36.88
C GLY A 776 -6.33 25.24 36.42
N THR A 777 -7.34 25.16 35.55
CA THR A 777 -7.88 23.88 35.05
C THR A 777 -7.04 23.40 33.87
N ALA A 778 -6.42 22.22 34.01
CA ALA A 778 -5.64 21.60 32.96
C ALA A 778 -6.54 20.92 31.91
N HIS A 779 -6.12 21.03 30.65
CA HIS A 779 -6.77 20.43 29.49
C HIS A 779 -5.73 19.75 28.61
N VAL A 780 -6.13 18.67 27.92
CA VAL A 780 -5.30 17.93 26.97
C VAL A 780 -5.80 18.13 25.54
N ARG A 781 -4.86 18.19 24.59
CA ARG A 781 -5.16 18.43 23.17
C ARG A 781 -5.66 17.15 22.49
N ARG A 782 -6.70 17.27 21.68
CA ARG A 782 -7.30 16.19 20.88
C ARG A 782 -7.64 16.65 19.48
N LEU A 783 -7.45 15.75 18.52
CA LEU A 783 -8.02 15.85 17.17
C LEU A 783 -9.37 15.11 17.18
N VAL A 784 -10.42 15.75 16.66
CA VAL A 784 -11.76 15.13 16.54
C VAL A 784 -12.29 15.30 15.12
N ARG A 785 -13.14 14.36 14.67
CA ARG A 785 -13.91 14.55 13.44
C ARG A 785 -14.91 15.68 13.64
N ARG A 786 -14.98 16.61 12.69
CA ARG A 786 -16.04 17.62 12.67
C ARG A 786 -17.36 16.93 12.34
N GLY A 787 -18.35 17.07 13.24
CA GLY A 787 -19.68 16.51 13.01
C GLY A 787 -20.39 17.17 11.82
N THR A 788 -21.25 16.42 11.13
CA THR A 788 -22.08 16.95 10.03
C THR A 788 -23.19 17.86 10.60
N GLY A 789 -22.83 19.10 10.91
CA GLY A 789 -23.80 20.18 11.05
C GLY A 789 -24.61 20.33 9.77
N THR A 790 -25.87 20.75 9.88
CA THR A 790 -26.70 21.03 8.71
C THR A 790 -26.03 22.09 7.85
N ALA A 791 -25.56 21.71 6.66
CA ALA A 791 -24.98 22.65 5.71
C ALA A 791 -25.98 23.79 5.43
N PRO A 792 -25.52 25.05 5.32
CA PRO A 792 -26.41 26.20 5.13
C PRO A 792 -27.28 26.00 3.88
N ALA A 793 -28.60 25.95 4.09
CA ALA A 793 -29.57 25.46 3.13
C ALA A 793 -30.03 26.55 2.15
N GLY A 794 -29.08 27.23 1.50
CA GLY A 794 -29.35 28.30 0.53
C GLY A 794 -28.16 28.60 -0.38
N ASP A 795 -28.45 29.06 -1.60
CA ASP A 795 -27.43 29.51 -2.57
C ASP A 795 -26.81 30.88 -2.18
N ASP A 796 -27.42 31.56 -1.20
CA ASP A 796 -27.03 32.88 -0.67
C ASP A 796 -25.85 32.83 0.31
N ASP A 797 -25.69 31.74 1.07
CA ASP A 797 -24.58 31.55 2.03
C ASP A 797 -23.27 31.08 1.36
N ALA A 798 -23.32 30.72 0.08
CA ALA A 798 -22.16 30.23 -0.66
C ALA A 798 -21.11 31.33 -0.89
N TRP A 799 -19.85 31.08 -0.53
CA TRP A 799 -18.79 32.07 -0.80
C TRP A 799 -18.59 32.28 -2.31
N ARG A 800 -18.66 33.56 -2.71
CA ARG A 800 -18.44 34.06 -4.07
C ARG A 800 -17.41 35.19 -4.02
N PRO A 801 -16.43 35.24 -4.94
CA PRO A 801 -15.46 36.33 -5.02
C PRO A 801 -16.13 37.66 -5.37
N ALA A 802 -15.63 38.76 -4.81
CA ALA A 802 -16.04 40.12 -5.12
C ALA A 802 -14.85 41.06 -4.94
N GLY A 803 -14.60 41.99 -5.87
CA GLY A 803 -13.37 42.79 -5.94
C GLY A 803 -12.17 42.02 -6.53
N THR A 804 -10.94 42.38 -6.15
CA THR A 804 -9.71 41.73 -6.62
C THR A 804 -9.27 40.62 -5.68
N VAL A 805 -9.04 39.42 -6.24
CA VAL A 805 -8.43 38.29 -5.52
C VAL A 805 -6.92 38.30 -5.73
N LEU A 806 -6.16 38.52 -4.66
CA LEU A 806 -4.70 38.42 -4.64
C LEU A 806 -4.29 36.97 -4.38
N ILE A 807 -3.36 36.42 -5.17
CA ILE A 807 -2.82 35.06 -4.98
C ILE A 807 -1.30 35.16 -4.89
N THR A 808 -0.73 34.83 -3.74
CA THR A 808 0.72 34.78 -3.56
C THR A 808 1.24 33.36 -3.71
N GLY A 809 2.41 33.18 -4.33
CA GLY A 809 2.85 31.85 -4.77
C GLY A 809 2.19 31.45 -6.10
N ALA A 810 1.75 32.42 -6.90
CA ALA A 810 0.93 32.21 -8.10
C ALA A 810 1.61 31.38 -9.21
N SER A 811 2.94 31.25 -9.19
CA SER A 811 3.71 30.39 -10.09
C SER A 811 4.32 29.16 -9.40
N GLY A 812 3.82 28.80 -8.21
CA GLY A 812 3.94 27.45 -7.68
C GLY A 812 2.80 26.57 -8.20
N SER A 813 2.96 25.24 -8.13
CA SER A 813 2.00 24.24 -8.60
C SER A 813 0.51 24.54 -8.31
N LEU A 814 0.17 24.91 -7.07
CA LEU A 814 -1.22 25.17 -6.67
C LEU A 814 -1.77 26.53 -7.19
N GLY A 815 -0.89 27.49 -7.46
CA GLY A 815 -1.25 28.87 -7.84
C GLY A 815 -2.15 28.99 -9.08
N PRO A 816 -1.78 28.37 -10.23
CA PRO A 816 -2.61 28.36 -11.43
C PRO A 816 -3.98 27.70 -11.23
N HIS A 817 -4.04 26.64 -10.43
CA HIS A 817 -5.31 25.95 -10.15
C HIS A 817 -6.23 26.78 -9.24
N LEU A 818 -5.69 27.47 -8.23
CA LEU A 818 -6.44 28.45 -7.43
C LEU A 818 -6.96 29.60 -8.32
N ALA A 819 -6.13 30.15 -9.20
CA ALA A 819 -6.51 31.24 -10.09
C ALA A 819 -7.68 30.86 -11.03
N ARG A 820 -7.61 29.68 -11.65
CA ARG A 820 -8.71 29.10 -12.45
C ARG A 820 -9.97 28.87 -11.60
N SER A 821 -9.82 28.34 -10.39
CA SER A 821 -10.96 28.03 -9.52
C SER A 821 -11.72 29.28 -9.06
N VAL A 822 -11.02 30.38 -8.70
CA VAL A 822 -11.71 31.63 -8.34
C VAL A 822 -12.33 32.33 -9.55
N ALA A 823 -11.69 32.26 -10.72
CA ALA A 823 -12.28 32.77 -11.97
C ALA A 823 -13.56 32.01 -12.35
N ALA A 824 -13.56 30.67 -12.26
CA ALA A 824 -14.74 29.84 -12.48
C ALA A 824 -15.89 30.12 -11.49
N ARG A 825 -15.61 30.67 -10.30
CA ARG A 825 -16.62 31.17 -9.35
C ARG A 825 -17.02 32.63 -9.56
N GLY A 826 -16.52 33.28 -10.61
CA GLY A 826 -16.91 34.64 -11.02
C GLY A 826 -15.98 35.76 -10.58
N ALA A 827 -14.73 35.48 -10.21
CA ALA A 827 -13.74 36.53 -9.93
C ALA A 827 -13.48 37.35 -11.20
N ARG A 828 -13.62 38.68 -11.11
CA ARG A 828 -13.40 39.60 -12.24
C ARG A 828 -11.97 40.06 -12.38
N HIS A 829 -11.23 40.12 -11.26
CA HIS A 829 -9.86 40.60 -11.20
C HIS A 829 -9.02 39.67 -10.31
N VAL A 830 -7.88 39.21 -10.83
CA VAL A 830 -6.94 38.34 -10.10
C VAL A 830 -5.52 38.91 -10.19
N ALA A 831 -4.88 39.11 -9.04
CA ALA A 831 -3.51 39.61 -8.93
C ALA A 831 -2.56 38.47 -8.54
N LEU A 832 -1.67 38.08 -9.46
CA LEU A 832 -0.80 36.92 -9.37
C LEU A 832 0.61 37.32 -8.91
N LEU A 833 0.99 37.00 -7.67
CA LEU A 833 2.28 37.39 -7.08
C LEU A 833 3.26 36.23 -7.05
N SER A 834 4.45 36.46 -7.62
CA SER A 834 5.61 35.56 -7.52
C SER A 834 6.91 36.36 -7.58
N ARG A 835 8.03 35.77 -7.13
CA ARG A 835 9.35 36.41 -7.15
C ARG A 835 9.81 36.85 -8.55
N ARG A 836 9.29 36.23 -9.63
CA ARG A 836 9.60 36.57 -11.04
C ARG A 836 8.46 37.29 -11.77
N GLY A 837 7.26 37.38 -11.18
CA GLY A 837 6.07 37.95 -11.81
C GLY A 837 5.72 37.24 -13.12
N GLY A 838 5.44 38.02 -14.17
CA GLY A 838 5.17 37.51 -15.52
C GLY A 838 6.33 36.75 -16.17
N ASN A 839 7.55 36.84 -15.62
CA ASN A 839 8.72 36.08 -16.09
C ASN A 839 8.81 34.66 -15.45
N SER A 840 7.80 34.23 -14.70
CA SER A 840 7.65 32.83 -14.32
C SER A 840 7.06 32.01 -15.49
N PRO A 841 7.59 30.80 -15.79
CA PRO A 841 7.00 29.91 -16.81
C PRO A 841 5.50 29.66 -16.59
N GLY A 842 4.73 29.57 -17.67
CA GLY A 842 3.28 29.33 -17.63
C GLY A 842 2.42 30.52 -17.15
N THR A 843 3.04 31.63 -16.73
CA THR A 843 2.30 32.76 -16.14
C THR A 843 1.67 33.68 -17.20
N ALA A 844 2.30 33.82 -18.37
CA ALA A 844 1.73 34.60 -19.48
C ALA A 844 0.53 33.89 -20.10
N GLU A 845 0.66 32.57 -20.25
CA GLU A 845 -0.36 31.65 -20.74
C GLU A 845 -1.58 31.64 -19.80
N LEU A 846 -1.36 31.52 -18.48
CA LEU A 846 -2.41 31.62 -17.48
C LEU A 846 -3.12 32.98 -17.49
N VAL A 847 -2.39 34.08 -17.69
CA VAL A 847 -2.99 35.43 -17.77
C VAL A 847 -3.89 35.56 -19.00
N ALA A 848 -3.50 34.97 -20.14
CA ALA A 848 -4.34 34.93 -21.34
C ALA A 848 -5.58 34.03 -21.15
N GLU A 849 -5.41 32.82 -20.61
CA GLU A 849 -6.49 31.86 -20.32
C GLU A 849 -7.57 32.48 -19.42
N LEU A 850 -7.16 33.16 -18.35
CA LEU A 850 -8.09 33.84 -17.45
C LEU A 850 -8.82 35.01 -18.14
N ALA A 851 -8.14 35.75 -19.02
CA ALA A 851 -8.75 36.84 -19.77
C ALA A 851 -9.79 36.34 -20.79
N GLU A 852 -9.53 35.21 -21.47
CA GLU A 852 -10.51 34.54 -22.34
C GLU A 852 -11.72 34.03 -21.54
N ALA A 853 -11.51 33.57 -20.30
CA ALA A 853 -12.58 33.23 -19.36
C ALA A 853 -13.31 34.45 -18.73
N GLY A 854 -12.97 35.68 -19.14
CA GLY A 854 -13.62 36.93 -18.66
C GLY A 854 -13.07 37.48 -17.34
N CYS A 855 -11.96 36.96 -16.84
CA CYS A 855 -11.28 37.39 -15.61
C CYS A 855 -9.98 38.14 -15.94
N THR A 856 -9.91 39.44 -15.62
CA THR A 856 -8.69 40.23 -15.83
C THR A 856 -7.59 39.83 -14.84
N ALA A 857 -6.59 39.08 -15.31
CA ALA A 857 -5.42 38.73 -14.53
C ALA A 857 -4.26 39.73 -14.72
N GLN A 858 -3.51 40.02 -13.65
CA GLN A 858 -2.27 40.82 -13.71
C GLN A 858 -1.19 40.15 -12.85
N ALA A 859 0.00 39.92 -13.42
CA ALA A 859 1.12 39.26 -12.73
C ALA A 859 2.17 40.26 -12.25
N PHE A 860 2.58 40.14 -10.99
CA PHE A 860 3.47 41.07 -10.31
C PHE A 860 4.75 40.38 -9.81
N ALA A 861 5.90 40.94 -10.14
CA ALA A 861 7.18 40.57 -9.53
C ALA A 861 7.23 41.14 -8.10
N CYS A 862 7.15 40.26 -7.11
CA CYS A 862 7.14 40.57 -5.68
C CYS A 862 7.61 39.33 -4.87
N ASP A 863 8.56 39.51 -3.96
CA ASP A 863 8.68 38.63 -2.79
C ASP A 863 7.73 39.17 -1.72
N VAL A 864 6.96 38.31 -1.04
CA VAL A 864 5.97 38.73 -0.02
C VAL A 864 6.63 39.18 1.29
N ARG A 865 7.91 38.84 1.47
CA ARG A 865 8.71 39.26 2.62
C ARG A 865 9.22 40.70 2.47
N ASP A 866 9.39 41.18 1.23
CA ASP A 866 9.67 42.58 0.95
C ASP A 866 8.38 43.40 1.15
N ARG A 867 8.22 43.88 2.38
CA ARG A 867 7.10 44.73 2.80
C ARG A 867 6.96 45.98 1.93
N ALA A 868 8.07 46.59 1.52
CA ALA A 868 8.05 47.82 0.73
C ALA A 868 7.57 47.56 -0.70
N ARG A 869 8.04 46.47 -1.32
CA ARG A 869 7.57 46.05 -2.65
C ARG A 869 6.12 45.58 -2.62
N LEU A 870 5.70 44.84 -1.59
CA LEU A 870 4.31 44.41 -1.44
C LEU A 870 3.36 45.62 -1.25
N ALA A 871 3.73 46.59 -0.39
CA ALA A 871 2.97 47.83 -0.23
C ALA A 871 2.84 48.61 -1.55
N ALA A 872 3.91 48.68 -2.36
CA ALA A 872 3.87 49.31 -3.68
C ALA A 872 2.92 48.59 -4.67
N VAL A 873 2.86 47.26 -4.65
CA VAL A 873 1.94 46.46 -5.48
C VAL A 873 0.47 46.65 -5.05
N LEU A 874 0.21 46.69 -3.74
CA LEU A 874 -1.14 46.97 -3.21
C LEU A 874 -1.59 48.39 -3.54
N ALA A 875 -0.69 49.38 -3.44
CA ALA A 875 -0.96 50.76 -3.86
C ALA A 875 -1.23 50.89 -5.37
N GLU A 876 -0.51 50.14 -6.23
CA GLU A 876 -0.76 50.10 -7.68
C GLU A 876 -2.17 49.57 -7.99
N LEU A 877 -2.60 48.50 -7.30
CA LEU A 877 -3.93 47.91 -7.44
C LEU A 877 -5.05 48.85 -6.94
N SER A 878 -4.85 49.48 -5.77
CA SER A 878 -5.79 50.44 -5.19
C SER A 878 -5.93 51.69 -6.08
N ALA A 879 -4.83 52.28 -6.54
CA ALA A 879 -4.81 53.42 -7.46
C ALA A 879 -5.43 53.10 -8.85
N ALA A 880 -5.36 51.84 -9.30
CA ALA A 880 -6.02 51.37 -10.51
C ALA A 880 -7.54 51.09 -10.32
N GLY A 881 -8.13 51.45 -9.18
CA GLY A 881 -9.55 51.22 -8.87
C GLY A 881 -9.89 49.73 -8.63
N ARG A 882 -8.89 48.90 -8.34
CA ARG A 882 -9.01 47.43 -8.21
C ARG A 882 -8.41 46.94 -6.87
N PRO A 883 -8.77 47.53 -5.71
CA PRO A 883 -8.20 47.16 -4.41
C PRO A 883 -8.42 45.68 -4.07
N VAL A 884 -7.51 45.14 -3.26
CA VAL A 884 -7.54 43.73 -2.85
C VAL A 884 -8.55 43.52 -1.74
N THR A 885 -9.59 42.76 -2.04
CA THR A 885 -10.68 42.40 -1.13
C THR A 885 -10.55 40.97 -0.60
N THR A 886 -9.75 40.12 -1.24
CA THR A 886 -9.46 38.76 -0.77
C THR A 886 -8.01 38.39 -1.10
N ALA A 887 -7.27 37.86 -0.13
CA ALA A 887 -5.90 37.39 -0.34
C ALA A 887 -5.76 35.89 -0.05
N LEU A 888 -5.18 35.13 -0.99
CA LEU A 888 -4.88 33.71 -0.87
C LEU A 888 -3.36 33.54 -0.72
N HIS A 889 -2.91 33.34 0.51
CA HIS A 889 -1.51 33.16 0.86
C HIS A 889 -1.07 31.70 0.65
N ALA A 890 -0.94 31.31 -0.62
CA ALA A 890 -0.44 30.00 -1.06
C ALA A 890 1.08 30.00 -1.35
N ALA A 891 1.83 30.98 -0.82
CA ALA A 891 3.28 30.98 -0.95
C ALA A 891 3.87 29.94 0.01
N ALA A 892 4.70 29.04 -0.52
CA ALA A 892 5.39 28.04 0.26
C ALA A 892 6.81 27.81 -0.28
N HIS A 893 7.78 27.93 0.62
CA HIS A 893 9.00 27.14 0.54
C HIS A 893 8.77 25.94 1.47
N LEU A 894 9.00 24.74 0.96
CA LEU A 894 9.13 23.52 1.77
C LEU A 894 10.50 22.96 1.43
N ASP A 895 11.28 22.74 2.47
CA ASP A 895 12.47 21.92 2.49
C ASP A 895 12.38 21.03 3.74
N ILE A 896 13.05 19.88 3.73
CA ILE A 896 12.87 18.79 4.70
C ILE A 896 14.23 18.41 5.26
N ALA A 897 14.39 18.54 6.58
CA ALA A 897 15.66 18.32 7.27
C ALA A 897 15.42 17.83 8.71
N PRO A 898 16.05 16.73 9.14
CA PRO A 898 16.03 16.27 10.53
C PRO A 898 16.46 17.38 11.51
N LEU A 899 15.80 17.43 12.67
CA LEU A 899 16.17 18.35 13.76
C LEU A 899 17.61 18.14 14.23
N ALA A 900 18.13 16.91 14.14
CA ALA A 900 19.51 16.58 14.49
C ALA A 900 20.58 17.20 13.56
N THR A 901 20.22 17.61 12.33
CA THR A 901 21.19 18.07 11.30
C THR A 901 20.85 19.43 10.68
N THR A 902 19.64 19.94 10.83
CA THR A 902 19.25 21.26 10.33
C THR A 902 20.08 22.39 10.96
N THR A 903 20.46 23.39 10.15
CA THR A 903 21.12 24.60 10.64
C THR A 903 20.08 25.67 10.99
N LEU A 904 20.38 26.54 11.95
CA LEU A 904 19.47 27.63 12.31
C LEU A 904 19.19 28.60 11.15
N SER A 905 20.17 28.85 10.27
CA SER A 905 19.98 29.67 9.08
C SER A 905 18.99 29.05 8.10
N HIS A 906 19.08 27.74 7.86
CA HIS A 906 18.13 27.03 7.00
C HIS A 906 16.72 26.97 7.63
N PHE A 907 16.65 26.71 8.94
CA PHE A 907 15.40 26.75 9.70
C PHE A 907 14.73 28.13 9.60
N ALA A 908 15.53 29.21 9.66
CA ALA A 908 15.06 30.59 9.49
C ALA A 908 14.44 30.83 8.10
N GLU A 909 15.11 30.43 7.02
CA GLU A 909 14.62 30.62 5.64
C GLU A 909 13.27 29.93 5.39
N VAL A 910 13.06 28.72 5.92
CA VAL A 910 11.80 27.98 5.77
C VAL A 910 10.65 28.61 6.58
N VAL A 911 10.94 29.14 7.77
CA VAL A 911 9.95 29.82 8.61
C VAL A 911 9.57 31.19 8.03
N ASP A 912 10.56 32.02 7.71
CA ASP A 912 10.43 33.37 7.15
C ASP A 912 9.61 33.39 5.84
N ALA A 913 9.79 32.38 4.97
CA ALA A 913 9.06 32.23 3.72
C ALA A 913 7.52 32.16 3.87
N LYS A 914 7.01 31.77 5.03
CA LYS A 914 5.57 31.69 5.37
C LYS A 914 5.15 32.76 6.37
N VAL A 915 5.90 32.91 7.46
CA VAL A 915 5.54 33.78 8.60
C VAL A 915 5.53 35.25 8.19
N SER A 916 6.65 35.75 7.67
CA SER A 916 6.80 37.16 7.30
C SER A 916 5.88 37.57 6.15
N GLY A 917 5.61 36.63 5.22
CA GLY A 917 4.65 36.83 4.13
C GLY A 917 3.21 37.00 4.61
N ALA A 918 2.75 36.15 5.55
CA ALA A 918 1.42 36.25 6.14
C ALA A 918 1.22 37.54 6.94
N VAL A 919 2.20 37.90 7.78
CA VAL A 919 2.15 39.14 8.59
C VAL A 919 2.13 40.38 7.71
N ASN A 920 3.02 40.48 6.71
CA ASN A 920 3.02 41.61 5.79
C ASN A 920 1.70 41.74 5.01
N LEU A 921 1.05 40.64 4.62
CA LEU A 921 -0.26 40.69 3.95
C LEU A 921 -1.34 41.26 4.88
N VAL A 922 -1.49 40.72 6.09
CA VAL A 922 -2.56 41.14 7.02
C VAL A 922 -2.36 42.59 7.50
N GLU A 923 -1.13 43.05 7.65
CA GLU A 923 -0.84 44.43 8.08
C GLU A 923 -0.93 45.48 6.97
N LEU A 924 -0.73 45.13 5.70
CA LEU A 924 -0.75 46.08 4.58
C LEU A 924 -2.09 46.16 3.84
N LEU A 925 -3.03 45.23 4.08
CA LEU A 925 -4.34 45.23 3.42
C LEU A 925 -5.31 46.22 4.10
N GLU A 926 -6.06 46.97 3.29
CA GLU A 926 -7.00 48.00 3.73
C GLU A 926 -8.20 47.37 4.47
N ARG A 927 -8.18 47.37 5.81
CA ARG A 927 -9.14 46.68 6.70
C ARG A 927 -10.62 46.93 6.36
N GLU A 928 -10.96 48.13 5.90
CA GLU A 928 -12.34 48.53 5.56
C GLU A 928 -12.88 47.87 4.27
N GLN A 929 -11.99 47.37 3.41
CA GLN A 929 -12.31 46.76 2.12
C GLN A 929 -12.02 45.25 2.10
N LEU A 930 -11.26 44.78 3.09
CA LEU A 930 -10.83 43.39 3.22
C LEU A 930 -11.99 42.48 3.64
N ARG A 931 -12.36 41.53 2.78
CA ARG A 931 -13.39 40.53 3.07
C ARG A 931 -12.83 39.28 3.75
N GLU A 932 -11.63 38.82 3.35
CA GLU A 932 -11.03 37.58 3.86
C GLU A 932 -9.53 37.44 3.47
N VAL A 933 -8.71 36.90 4.36
CA VAL A 933 -7.31 36.48 4.10
C VAL A 933 -7.16 35.01 4.43
N VAL A 934 -6.70 34.22 3.47
CA VAL A 934 -6.54 32.77 3.61
C VAL A 934 -5.09 32.41 3.74
N LEU A 935 -4.72 31.80 4.87
CA LEU A 935 -3.39 31.26 5.11
C LEU A 935 -3.40 29.76 4.78
N PHE A 936 -2.58 29.34 3.81
CA PHE A 936 -2.46 27.92 3.44
C PHE A 936 -1.49 27.23 4.40
N SER A 937 -2.03 26.79 5.53
CA SER A 937 -1.34 25.97 6.54
C SER A 937 -1.29 24.49 6.11
N SER A 938 -0.81 23.60 6.97
CA SER A 938 -0.65 22.17 6.70
C SER A 938 -0.84 21.32 7.95
N ILE A 939 -1.32 20.08 7.79
CA ILE A 939 -1.39 19.05 8.83
C ILE A 939 -0.07 18.82 9.58
N ALA A 940 1.09 19.12 8.97
CA ALA A 940 2.39 19.09 9.64
C ALA A 940 2.46 20.09 10.82
N GLY A 941 1.77 21.23 10.73
CA GLY A 941 1.57 22.15 11.87
C GLY A 941 0.60 21.62 12.91
N VAL A 942 -0.36 20.77 12.53
CA VAL A 942 -1.45 20.28 13.38
C VAL A 942 -1.06 19.10 14.25
N TRP A 943 -0.48 18.03 13.67
CA TRP A 943 -0.07 16.82 14.39
C TRP A 943 1.43 16.52 14.31
N GLY A 944 2.16 17.12 13.38
CA GLY A 944 3.60 16.92 13.20
C GLY A 944 3.94 15.95 12.07
N SER A 945 5.20 15.99 11.64
CA SER A 945 5.80 15.01 10.72
C SER A 945 7.32 15.02 10.97
N ALA A 946 7.96 13.86 11.02
CA ALA A 946 9.42 13.79 11.17
C ALA A 946 10.12 14.58 10.05
N GLU A 947 11.27 15.20 10.34
CA GLU A 947 12.09 15.98 9.41
C GLU A 947 11.42 17.29 8.90
N HIS A 948 10.21 17.61 9.37
CA HIS A 948 9.47 18.81 8.97
C HIS A 948 9.55 19.95 10.01
N GLY A 949 10.57 19.97 10.88
CA GLY A 949 10.66 20.86 12.05
C GLY A 949 10.33 22.33 11.78
N ALA A 950 11.04 22.95 10.83
CA ALA A 950 10.83 24.34 10.45
C ALA A 950 9.46 24.58 9.80
N TYR A 951 9.00 23.64 8.96
CA TYR A 951 7.71 23.74 8.27
C TYR A 951 6.53 23.57 9.25
N ALA A 952 6.62 22.66 10.20
CA ALA A 952 5.61 22.48 11.25
C ALA A 952 5.50 23.74 12.14
N ALA A 953 6.65 24.30 12.55
CA ALA A 953 6.72 25.58 13.27
C ALA A 953 6.07 26.73 12.47
N ALA A 954 6.40 26.86 11.19
CA ALA A 954 5.85 27.89 10.31
C ALA A 954 4.33 27.79 10.13
N ASN A 955 3.79 26.58 9.97
CA ASN A 955 2.34 26.39 9.79
C ASN A 955 1.56 26.54 11.10
N ALA A 956 2.08 26.06 12.23
CA ALA A 956 1.47 26.27 13.54
C ALA A 956 1.37 27.77 13.92
N PHE A 957 2.33 28.59 13.47
CA PHE A 957 2.19 30.05 13.55
C PHE A 957 0.99 30.57 12.75
N LEU A 958 0.79 30.13 11.49
CA LEU A 958 -0.30 30.61 10.64
C LEU A 958 -1.68 30.34 11.28
N ASP A 959 -1.84 29.16 11.87
CA ASP A 959 -3.07 28.77 12.57
C ASP A 959 -3.35 29.69 13.76
N ALA A 960 -2.35 29.91 14.63
CA ALA A 960 -2.49 30.78 15.79
C ALA A 960 -2.63 32.27 15.43
N TYR A 961 -1.96 32.71 14.36
CA TYR A 961 -2.03 34.08 13.87
C TYR A 961 -3.41 34.38 13.26
N ALA A 962 -4.01 33.44 12.53
CA ALA A 962 -5.40 33.57 12.07
C ALA A 962 -6.40 33.65 13.24
N ALA A 963 -6.22 32.82 14.28
CA ALA A 963 -7.03 32.87 15.50
C ALA A 963 -6.88 34.21 16.25
N ARG A 964 -5.65 34.72 16.38
CA ARG A 964 -5.41 36.05 16.96
C ARG A 964 -6.05 37.16 16.12
N CYS A 965 -5.88 37.13 14.81
CA CYS A 965 -6.48 38.10 13.90
C CYS A 965 -8.01 38.12 13.99
N ARG A 966 -8.67 36.95 14.07
CA ARG A 966 -10.13 36.84 14.26
C ARG A 966 -10.59 37.37 15.62
N ALA A 967 -9.85 37.11 16.69
CA ALA A 967 -10.12 37.69 18.01
C ALA A 967 -10.02 39.23 17.99
N ASP A 968 -9.07 39.76 17.21
CA ASP A 968 -8.87 41.20 16.96
C ASP A 968 -9.83 41.77 15.88
N GLY A 969 -10.83 41.00 15.43
CA GLY A 969 -11.89 41.41 14.51
C GLY A 969 -11.52 41.41 13.01
N LEU A 970 -10.36 40.88 12.63
CA LEU A 970 -9.90 40.79 11.23
C LEU A 970 -10.38 39.49 10.57
N PRO A 971 -10.83 39.52 9.31
CA PRO A 971 -11.26 38.32 8.60
C PRO A 971 -10.04 37.56 8.06
N VAL A 972 -9.48 36.69 8.90
CA VAL A 972 -8.36 35.81 8.55
C VAL A 972 -8.72 34.36 8.86
N THR A 973 -8.46 33.47 7.92
CA THR A 973 -8.74 32.03 8.01
C THR A 973 -7.47 31.25 7.70
N SER A 974 -7.00 30.43 8.64
CA SER A 974 -6.01 29.39 8.32
C SER A 974 -6.74 28.11 7.92
N VAL A 975 -6.30 27.47 6.85
CA VAL A 975 -6.75 26.10 6.52
C VAL A 975 -5.52 25.21 6.53
N ALA A 976 -5.50 24.26 7.47
CA ALA A 976 -4.45 23.27 7.61
C ALA A 976 -4.72 22.09 6.68
N TRP A 977 -4.06 22.10 5.52
CA TRP A 977 -4.30 21.15 4.45
C TRP A 977 -3.57 19.82 4.62
N GLY A 978 -4.23 18.74 4.18
CA GLY A 978 -3.58 17.52 3.71
C GLY A 978 -2.76 17.75 2.42
N ILE A 979 -2.39 16.66 1.75
CA ILE A 979 -1.37 16.71 0.70
C ILE A 979 -2.03 16.96 -0.66
N TRP A 980 -1.69 18.07 -1.30
CA TRP A 980 -2.43 18.61 -2.46
C TRP A 980 -2.14 17.96 -3.80
N ASP A 981 -0.92 17.46 -4.01
CA ASP A 981 -0.44 17.18 -5.36
C ASP A 981 0.71 16.17 -5.35
N GLU A 982 0.57 15.16 -6.20
CA GLU A 982 1.51 14.05 -6.33
C GLU A 982 2.85 14.45 -6.96
N GLN A 983 2.84 15.35 -7.95
CA GLN A 983 4.04 15.67 -8.72
C GLN A 983 5.06 16.44 -7.88
N ILE A 984 4.60 17.42 -7.08
CA ILE A 984 5.46 18.12 -6.12
C ILE A 984 6.04 17.15 -5.08
N THR A 985 5.29 16.12 -4.72
CA THR A 985 5.73 15.12 -3.74
C THR A 985 6.80 14.22 -4.36
N ARG A 986 6.59 13.71 -5.58
CA ARG A 986 7.59 12.94 -6.35
C ARG A 986 8.91 13.71 -6.56
N ASP A 987 8.84 15.03 -6.75
CA ASP A 987 10.03 15.90 -6.88
C ASP A 987 10.87 16.02 -5.58
N ARG A 988 10.41 15.46 -4.45
CA ARG A 988 10.99 15.64 -3.11
C ARG A 988 11.13 14.37 -2.26
N THR A 989 10.26 13.40 -2.46
CA THR A 989 10.19 12.13 -1.70
C THR A 989 9.41 11.09 -2.50
N ASP A 990 9.34 9.84 -2.02
CA ASP A 990 8.48 8.84 -2.65
C ASP A 990 7.00 9.15 -2.38
N ALA A 991 6.28 9.53 -3.43
CA ALA A 991 4.83 9.80 -3.37
C ALA A 991 4.02 8.57 -3.01
N ASP A 992 4.43 7.37 -3.45
CA ASP A 992 3.75 6.13 -3.10
C ASP A 992 4.00 5.80 -1.63
N LEU A 993 5.19 6.07 -1.08
CA LEU A 993 5.48 5.94 0.36
C LEU A 993 4.59 6.85 1.21
N VAL A 994 4.32 8.07 0.76
CA VAL A 994 3.40 9.00 1.43
C VAL A 994 1.96 8.45 1.46
N VAL A 995 1.48 7.89 0.36
CA VAL A 995 0.16 7.23 0.28
C VAL A 995 0.13 5.92 1.09
N ARG A 996 1.19 5.12 1.05
CA ARG A 996 1.38 3.89 1.87
C ARG A 996 1.31 4.22 3.37
N ARG A 997 1.89 5.36 3.80
CA ARG A 997 1.81 5.88 5.18
C ARG A 997 0.43 6.45 5.57
N GLY A 998 -0.59 6.35 4.72
CA GLY A 998 -1.98 6.68 5.03
C GLY A 998 -2.41 8.12 4.75
N LEU A 999 -1.61 8.90 4.01
CA LEU A 999 -1.92 10.29 3.63
C LEU A 999 -2.13 10.40 2.11
N PRO A 1000 -3.33 10.06 1.59
CA PRO A 1000 -3.66 10.19 0.17
C PRO A 1000 -3.69 11.64 -0.32
N PHE A 1001 -3.53 11.83 -1.63
CA PHE A 1001 -3.62 13.14 -2.28
C PHE A 1001 -5.06 13.65 -2.36
N LEU A 1002 -5.24 14.93 -2.04
CA LEU A 1002 -6.52 15.62 -2.11
C LEU A 1002 -7.01 15.76 -3.56
N ASP A 1003 -8.25 15.32 -3.83
CA ASP A 1003 -8.94 15.74 -5.06
C ASP A 1003 -9.12 17.26 -5.07
N ARG A 1004 -8.60 17.90 -6.12
CA ARG A 1004 -8.54 19.37 -6.22
C ARG A 1004 -9.93 20.01 -6.26
N GLU A 1005 -10.94 19.39 -6.88
CA GLU A 1005 -12.31 19.94 -6.87
C GLU A 1005 -12.94 19.91 -5.48
N THR A 1006 -12.86 18.76 -4.79
CA THR A 1006 -13.37 18.60 -3.42
C THR A 1006 -12.62 19.51 -2.44
N ALA A 1007 -11.30 19.64 -2.58
CA ALA A 1007 -10.49 20.50 -1.72
C ALA A 1007 -10.76 22.00 -1.96
N PHE A 1008 -10.96 22.45 -3.20
CA PHE A 1008 -11.37 23.83 -3.46
C PHE A 1008 -12.79 24.13 -2.94
N GLU A 1009 -13.75 23.21 -3.06
CA GLU A 1009 -15.06 23.40 -2.40
C GLU A 1009 -14.93 23.43 -0.87
N GLY A 1010 -14.01 22.65 -0.29
CA GLY A 1010 -13.60 22.75 1.11
C GLY A 1010 -13.09 24.13 1.50
N LEU A 1011 -12.19 24.72 0.68
CA LEU A 1011 -11.71 26.09 0.85
C LEU A 1011 -12.90 27.07 0.86
N TYR A 1012 -13.76 27.05 -0.15
CA TYR A 1012 -14.85 28.03 -0.24
C TYR A 1012 -15.89 27.90 0.88
N GLN A 1013 -16.08 26.70 1.44
CA GLN A 1013 -16.90 26.51 2.62
C GLN A 1013 -16.20 26.99 3.92
N ALA A 1014 -14.87 26.93 4.01
CA ALA A 1014 -14.14 27.59 5.09
C ALA A 1014 -14.35 29.12 5.06
N LEU A 1015 -14.30 29.72 3.86
CA LEU A 1015 -14.54 31.17 3.68
C LEU A 1015 -16.01 31.58 3.89
N ALA A 1016 -16.94 30.63 3.82
CA ALA A 1016 -18.34 30.84 4.18
C ALA A 1016 -18.54 30.73 5.71
N ALA A 1017 -17.91 29.75 6.35
CA ALA A 1017 -18.00 29.53 7.80
C ALA A 1017 -17.35 30.66 8.63
N ARG A 1018 -16.34 31.36 8.08
CA ARG A 1018 -15.64 32.50 8.73
C ARG A 1018 -14.97 32.17 10.07
N GLU A 1019 -14.58 30.92 10.24
CA GLU A 1019 -13.83 30.46 11.40
C GLU A 1019 -12.34 30.84 11.28
N ALA A 1020 -11.60 30.73 12.38
CA ALA A 1020 -10.17 31.06 12.42
C ALA A 1020 -9.27 29.98 11.81
N VAL A 1021 -9.56 28.71 12.12
CA VAL A 1021 -8.73 27.56 11.75
C VAL A 1021 -9.64 26.40 11.39
N GLN A 1022 -9.38 25.73 10.27
CA GLN A 1022 -10.01 24.45 9.91
C GLN A 1022 -8.94 23.45 9.44
N VAL A 1023 -9.09 22.17 9.76
CA VAL A 1023 -8.25 21.09 9.21
C VAL A 1023 -9.00 20.38 8.10
N VAL A 1024 -8.41 20.28 6.91
CA VAL A 1024 -9.01 19.62 5.73
C VAL A 1024 -8.00 18.65 5.12
N ALA A 1025 -8.18 17.35 5.38
CA ALA A 1025 -7.27 16.30 4.95
C ALA A 1025 -7.99 14.97 4.63
N ASP A 1026 -7.67 14.35 3.50
CA ASP A 1026 -7.98 12.94 3.24
C ASP A 1026 -6.95 12.09 3.98
N VAL A 1027 -7.39 11.14 4.81
CA VAL A 1027 -6.52 10.35 5.71
C VAL A 1027 -7.10 8.95 5.90
N ASP A 1028 -6.31 7.93 5.55
CA ASP A 1028 -6.58 6.54 5.92
C ASP A 1028 -6.01 6.28 7.33
N TRP A 1029 -6.86 6.50 8.33
CA TRP A 1029 -6.52 6.33 9.75
C TRP A 1029 -6.11 4.89 10.11
N SER A 1030 -6.53 3.88 9.34
CA SER A 1030 -6.13 2.49 9.57
C SER A 1030 -4.66 2.24 9.25
N ARG A 1031 -4.09 3.02 8.32
CA ARG A 1031 -2.66 3.02 7.97
C ARG A 1031 -1.87 4.08 8.71
N PHE A 1032 -2.44 5.28 8.85
CA PHE A 1032 -1.75 6.43 9.44
C PHE A 1032 -1.46 6.23 10.92
N VAL A 1033 -2.42 5.76 11.74
CA VAL A 1033 -2.21 5.62 13.19
C VAL A 1033 -1.07 4.64 13.53
N PRO A 1034 -1.04 3.38 13.03
CA PRO A 1034 0.02 2.43 13.39
C PRO A 1034 1.44 2.85 12.92
N VAL A 1035 1.54 3.63 11.84
CA VAL A 1035 2.81 4.20 11.38
C VAL A 1035 3.21 5.40 12.23
N PHE A 1036 2.29 6.33 12.46
CA PHE A 1036 2.56 7.55 13.23
C PHE A 1036 2.90 7.25 14.70
N THR A 1037 2.25 6.26 15.30
CA THR A 1037 2.53 5.84 16.70
C THR A 1037 3.55 4.72 16.83
N SER A 1038 4.30 4.38 15.77
CA SER A 1038 5.29 3.30 15.77
C SER A 1038 6.44 3.54 16.77
N VAL A 1039 6.85 4.80 16.90
CA VAL A 1039 8.02 5.28 17.65
C VAL A 1039 7.64 5.87 19.03
N ARG A 1040 6.45 6.47 19.15
CA ARG A 1040 5.88 7.07 20.37
C ARG A 1040 4.36 7.05 20.28
N GLU A 1041 3.65 6.78 21.37
CA GLU A 1041 2.18 6.87 21.39
C GLU A 1041 1.70 8.31 21.17
N SER A 1042 0.51 8.50 20.58
CA SER A 1042 -0.05 9.83 20.33
C SER A 1042 -1.48 9.98 20.88
N PRO A 1043 -1.65 10.45 22.13
CA PRO A 1043 -2.96 10.71 22.75
C PRO A 1043 -3.84 11.68 21.96
N LEU A 1044 -3.22 12.55 21.15
CA LEU A 1044 -3.88 13.46 20.21
C LEU A 1044 -4.88 12.74 19.29
N LEU A 1045 -4.60 11.49 18.92
CA LEU A 1045 -5.39 10.70 17.97
C LEU A 1045 -6.39 9.73 18.63
N ALA A 1046 -6.48 9.69 19.97
CA ALA A 1046 -7.31 8.73 20.69
C ALA A 1046 -8.81 8.82 20.32
N GLU A 1047 -9.34 10.04 20.14
CA GLU A 1047 -10.74 10.26 19.70
C GLU A 1047 -10.97 9.98 18.20
N ILE A 1048 -9.92 9.68 17.43
CA ILE A 1048 -10.00 9.30 16.01
C ILE A 1048 -9.85 7.78 15.82
N ALA A 1049 -8.97 7.15 16.59
CA ALA A 1049 -8.70 5.71 16.53
C ALA A 1049 -9.82 4.86 17.15
N GLY A 1050 -10.61 5.44 18.06
CA GLY A 1050 -11.52 4.71 18.93
C GLY A 1050 -10.82 4.23 20.21
N PRO A 1051 -11.58 3.67 21.19
CA PRO A 1051 -11.01 3.25 22.46
C PRO A 1051 -10.12 2.01 22.31
N SER A 1052 -8.81 2.21 22.30
CA SER A 1052 -7.81 1.13 22.35
C SER A 1052 -7.96 0.31 23.64
N THR A 1053 -8.18 -1.00 23.53
CA THR A 1053 -8.23 -1.97 24.63
C THR A 1053 -6.82 -2.49 24.94
N PRO A 1054 -6.18 -2.13 26.08
CA PRO A 1054 -4.91 -2.70 26.49
C PRO A 1054 -5.12 -4.06 27.16
N GLY A 1055 -4.21 -5.01 26.92
CA GLY A 1055 -3.96 -6.18 27.78
C GLY A 1055 -5.19 -6.94 28.30
N GLY A 1056 -5.78 -7.80 27.46
CA GLY A 1056 -6.88 -8.68 27.85
C GLY A 1056 -6.45 -9.87 28.72
N ASP A 1057 -5.95 -9.63 29.94
CA ASP A 1057 -5.73 -10.67 30.94
C ASP A 1057 -7.06 -11.16 31.54
N GLY A 1058 -7.12 -12.47 31.80
CA GLY A 1058 -8.29 -13.13 32.36
C GLY A 1058 -8.32 -13.05 33.89
N ASP A 1059 -9.40 -12.51 34.44
CA ASP A 1059 -9.64 -12.55 35.89
C ASP A 1059 -9.83 -14.00 36.37
N GLY A 1060 -9.15 -14.35 37.45
CA GLY A 1060 -8.83 -15.71 37.87
C GLY A 1060 -8.29 -15.82 39.30
N ASP A 1061 -8.81 -14.97 40.20
CA ASP A 1061 -8.75 -15.13 41.66
C ASP A 1061 -7.36 -15.30 42.31
N ARG A 1062 -6.69 -14.17 42.59
CA ARG A 1062 -5.66 -14.06 43.65
C ARG A 1062 -5.64 -12.69 44.33
N ASP A 1063 -6.05 -12.67 45.59
CA ASP A 1063 -5.71 -11.58 46.53
C ASP A 1063 -4.19 -11.46 46.72
N GLY A 1064 -3.63 -10.26 46.56
CA GLY A 1064 -2.22 -9.97 46.84
C GLY A 1064 -1.76 -8.59 46.33
N PRO A 1065 -1.23 -7.71 47.19
CA PRO A 1065 -0.78 -6.38 46.75
C PRO A 1065 0.60 -6.43 46.07
N GLY A 1066 0.67 -6.13 44.77
CA GLY A 1066 1.92 -6.10 44.01
C GLY A 1066 1.85 -5.33 42.69
N SER A 1067 2.54 -4.17 42.66
CA SER A 1067 3.03 -3.34 41.53
C SER A 1067 2.38 -3.41 40.12
N PRO A 1068 2.00 -2.26 39.52
CA PRO A 1068 1.74 -2.17 38.08
C PRO A 1068 3.05 -2.15 37.27
N GLY A 1069 3.12 -2.89 36.17
CA GLY A 1069 4.29 -2.80 35.25
C GLY A 1069 4.55 -4.04 34.39
N ALA A 1070 3.70 -4.31 33.39
CA ALA A 1070 4.01 -5.26 32.33
C ALA A 1070 4.99 -4.62 31.30
N SER A 1071 6.28 -4.57 31.65
CA SER A 1071 7.31 -3.93 30.81
C SER A 1071 7.67 -4.74 29.56
N ALA A 1072 8.33 -4.09 28.59
CA ALA A 1072 8.83 -4.74 27.37
C ALA A 1072 9.85 -5.87 27.65
N GLU A 1073 10.44 -5.92 28.84
CA GLU A 1073 11.36 -6.97 29.27
C GLU A 1073 10.67 -8.34 29.36
N GLY A 1074 9.36 -8.39 29.67
CA GLY A 1074 8.59 -9.63 29.67
C GLY A 1074 8.48 -10.28 28.28
N ALA A 1075 8.27 -9.47 27.24
CA ALA A 1075 8.21 -9.95 25.86
C ALA A 1075 9.59 -10.43 25.36
N ALA A 1076 10.65 -9.66 25.65
CA ALA A 1076 12.03 -10.03 25.33
C ALA A 1076 12.47 -11.31 26.06
N GLY A 1077 12.12 -11.44 27.35
CA GLY A 1077 12.40 -12.63 28.16
C GLY A 1077 11.71 -13.87 27.61
N ALA A 1078 10.43 -13.76 27.21
CA ALA A 1078 9.69 -14.85 26.56
C ALA A 1078 10.33 -15.27 25.22
N PHE A 1079 10.80 -14.32 24.41
CA PHE A 1079 11.49 -14.62 23.15
C PHE A 1079 12.84 -15.33 23.38
N ARG A 1080 13.64 -14.89 24.36
CA ARG A 1080 14.91 -15.55 24.74
C ARG A 1080 14.68 -16.96 25.29
N ALA A 1081 13.70 -17.15 26.17
CA ALA A 1081 13.33 -18.47 26.69
C ALA A 1081 12.89 -19.43 25.56
N ARG A 1082 12.15 -18.93 24.56
CA ARG A 1082 11.78 -19.72 23.38
C ARG A 1082 12.97 -20.13 22.53
N LEU A 1083 13.95 -19.23 22.31
CA LEU A 1083 15.19 -19.56 21.60
C LEU A 1083 16.06 -20.55 22.36
N ALA A 1084 16.16 -20.44 23.70
CA ALA A 1084 16.93 -21.38 24.51
C ALA A 1084 16.45 -22.84 24.33
N ALA A 1085 15.15 -23.06 24.19
CA ALA A 1085 14.54 -24.37 23.95
C ALA A 1085 14.64 -24.91 22.50
N MET A 1086 15.13 -24.10 21.55
CA MET A 1086 15.26 -24.45 20.12
C MET A 1086 16.64 -25.03 19.77
N THR A 1087 16.72 -25.87 18.73
CA THR A 1087 18.02 -26.32 18.18
C THR A 1087 18.76 -25.17 17.49
N PRO A 1088 20.09 -25.26 17.25
CA PRO A 1088 20.83 -24.18 16.61
C PRO A 1088 20.26 -23.73 15.25
N ALA A 1089 19.81 -24.67 14.41
CA ALA A 1089 19.19 -24.34 13.11
C ALA A 1089 17.80 -23.70 13.27
N ASP A 1090 17.00 -24.16 14.24
CA ASP A 1090 15.69 -23.56 14.54
C ASP A 1090 15.84 -22.14 15.10
N ARG A 1091 16.87 -21.88 15.90
CA ARG A 1091 17.21 -20.52 16.39
C ARG A 1091 17.55 -19.59 15.25
N GLU A 1092 18.42 -20.03 14.33
CA GLU A 1092 18.83 -19.24 13.15
C GLU A 1092 17.62 -18.88 12.29
N HIS A 1093 16.75 -19.85 12.01
CA HIS A 1093 15.49 -19.61 11.30
C HIS A 1093 14.53 -18.68 12.06
N ALA A 1094 14.35 -18.88 13.38
CA ALA A 1094 13.41 -18.09 14.18
C ALA A 1094 13.78 -16.60 14.30
N VAL A 1095 15.08 -16.27 14.35
CA VAL A 1095 15.53 -14.87 14.34
C VAL A 1095 15.51 -14.29 12.92
N LEU A 1096 15.81 -15.10 11.90
CA LEU A 1096 15.66 -14.68 10.50
C LEU A 1096 14.23 -14.30 10.17
N GLU A 1097 13.24 -15.12 10.54
CA GLU A 1097 11.84 -14.78 10.32
C GLU A 1097 11.37 -13.60 11.18
N LEU A 1098 11.95 -13.37 12.38
CA LEU A 1098 11.71 -12.13 13.12
C LEU A 1098 12.19 -10.90 12.34
N VAL A 1099 13.40 -10.92 11.79
CA VAL A 1099 13.94 -9.80 10.99
C VAL A 1099 13.13 -9.59 9.72
N ARG A 1100 12.76 -10.66 9.01
CA ARG A 1100 12.01 -10.60 7.75
C ARG A 1100 10.56 -10.11 7.94
N SER A 1101 9.85 -10.61 8.96
CA SER A 1101 8.48 -10.18 9.27
C SER A 1101 8.43 -8.75 9.81
N THR A 1102 9.31 -8.39 10.74
CA THR A 1102 9.43 -7.00 11.21
C THR A 1102 9.78 -6.06 10.06
N GLY A 1103 10.66 -6.48 9.14
CA GLY A 1103 11.03 -5.69 7.96
C GLY A 1103 9.89 -5.47 6.97
N ALA A 1104 9.07 -6.51 6.71
CA ALA A 1104 7.89 -6.38 5.85
C ALA A 1104 6.87 -5.37 6.43
N VAL A 1105 6.55 -5.50 7.73
CA VAL A 1105 5.65 -4.60 8.45
C VAL A 1105 6.14 -3.13 8.40
N VAL A 1106 7.45 -2.91 8.52
CA VAL A 1106 8.05 -1.56 8.45
C VAL A 1106 7.96 -0.96 7.04
N LEU A 1107 8.03 -1.76 5.98
CA LEU A 1107 7.80 -1.31 4.60
C LEU A 1107 6.31 -1.02 4.29
N GLY A 1108 5.40 -1.19 5.24
CA GLY A 1108 3.95 -1.09 5.00
C GLY A 1108 3.41 -2.23 4.14
N ARG A 1109 4.14 -3.35 4.08
CA ARG A 1109 3.69 -4.62 3.50
C ARG A 1109 3.08 -5.48 4.60
N ASP A 1110 2.22 -6.43 4.23
CA ASP A 1110 1.77 -7.45 5.18
C ASP A 1110 2.95 -8.30 5.66
N ALA A 1111 2.91 -8.80 6.90
CA ALA A 1111 3.99 -9.62 7.49
C ALA A 1111 4.23 -10.97 6.75
N GLU A 1112 3.35 -11.30 5.82
CA GLU A 1112 3.40 -12.46 4.92
C GLU A 1112 4.24 -12.17 3.65
N ASP A 1113 4.36 -10.90 3.21
CA ASP A 1113 5.17 -10.46 2.06
C ASP A 1113 6.64 -10.24 2.47
N ARG A 1114 7.26 -11.33 2.95
CA ARG A 1114 8.54 -11.32 3.64
C ARG A 1114 9.72 -11.09 2.69
N LEU A 1115 10.54 -10.08 3.03
CA LEU A 1115 11.85 -9.77 2.42
C LEU A 1115 12.65 -11.02 2.03
N GLY A 1116 13.37 -10.98 0.91
CA GLY A 1116 14.35 -12.03 0.60
C GLY A 1116 15.45 -12.10 1.66
N PRO A 1117 15.91 -13.29 2.09
CA PRO A 1117 16.93 -13.41 3.15
C PRO A 1117 18.24 -12.68 2.79
N ASP A 1118 18.63 -12.73 1.51
CA ASP A 1118 19.81 -12.08 0.96
C ASP A 1118 19.49 -10.76 0.21
N GLN A 1119 18.24 -10.30 0.27
CA GLN A 1119 17.84 -9.03 -0.34
C GLN A 1119 18.43 -7.87 0.48
N GLU A 1120 19.10 -6.92 -0.19
CA GLU A 1120 19.58 -5.72 0.50
C GLU A 1120 18.40 -4.86 0.97
N PHE A 1121 18.43 -4.40 2.22
CA PHE A 1121 17.37 -3.56 2.77
C PHE A 1121 17.12 -2.31 1.92
N ARG A 1122 18.18 -1.67 1.40
CA ARG A 1122 18.05 -0.52 0.48
C ARG A 1122 17.28 -0.87 -0.80
N GLN A 1123 17.56 -2.02 -1.40
CA GLN A 1123 16.87 -2.51 -2.60
C GLN A 1123 15.42 -2.92 -2.31
N ALA A 1124 15.09 -3.22 -1.06
CA ALA A 1124 13.72 -3.48 -0.61
C ALA A 1124 12.90 -2.20 -0.30
N GLY A 1125 13.55 -1.04 -0.24
CA GLY A 1125 12.92 0.26 0.04
C GLY A 1125 13.22 0.87 1.42
N PHE A 1126 14.22 0.39 2.17
CA PHE A 1126 14.57 0.97 3.46
C PHE A 1126 15.32 2.30 3.33
N ASP A 1127 14.69 3.36 3.83
CA ASP A 1127 15.30 4.66 4.14
C ASP A 1127 15.88 4.69 5.59
N SER A 1128 16.43 5.83 6.00
CA SER A 1128 16.98 6.03 7.35
C SER A 1128 15.94 5.92 8.48
N LEU A 1129 14.68 6.32 8.25
CA LEU A 1129 13.59 6.28 9.23
C LEU A 1129 13.04 4.85 9.38
N LEU A 1130 12.84 4.14 8.27
CA LEU A 1130 12.45 2.73 8.25
C LEU A 1130 13.54 1.85 8.86
N SER A 1131 14.82 2.19 8.65
CA SER A 1131 15.94 1.54 9.35
C SER A 1131 15.84 1.69 10.88
N VAL A 1132 15.43 2.87 11.36
CA VAL A 1132 15.23 3.15 12.79
C VAL A 1132 13.98 2.45 13.34
N ASP A 1133 12.86 2.40 12.61
CA ASP A 1133 11.68 1.67 13.08
C ASP A 1133 11.93 0.15 13.15
N LEU A 1134 12.58 -0.44 12.14
CA LEU A 1134 13.00 -1.86 12.21
C LEU A 1134 13.92 -2.11 13.41
N ARG A 1135 14.92 -1.27 13.63
CA ARG A 1135 15.79 -1.34 14.83
C ARG A 1135 14.98 -1.24 16.12
N ASN A 1136 14.02 -0.31 16.21
CA ASN A 1136 13.22 -0.09 17.42
C ASN A 1136 12.24 -1.24 17.71
N ARG A 1137 11.69 -1.86 16.67
CA ARG A 1137 10.85 -3.07 16.79
C ARG A 1137 11.69 -4.31 17.15
N LEU A 1138 12.88 -4.47 16.56
CA LEU A 1138 13.83 -5.53 16.94
C LEU A 1138 14.35 -5.38 18.37
N ASN A 1139 14.66 -4.16 18.83
CA ASN A 1139 14.99 -3.89 20.23
C ASN A 1139 13.86 -4.35 21.17
N ARG A 1140 12.60 -4.00 20.88
CA ARG A 1140 11.42 -4.45 21.64
C ARG A 1140 11.25 -5.97 21.64
N ALA A 1141 11.47 -6.64 20.51
CA ALA A 1141 11.29 -8.09 20.38
C ALA A 1141 12.42 -8.93 21.00
N THR A 1142 13.64 -8.40 21.07
CA THR A 1142 14.84 -9.15 21.50
C THR A 1142 15.42 -8.72 22.86
N GLY A 1143 15.05 -7.51 23.33
CA GLY A 1143 15.66 -6.87 24.51
C GLY A 1143 17.12 -6.47 24.32
N LEU A 1144 17.60 -6.39 23.08
CA LEU A 1144 18.95 -5.91 22.75
C LEU A 1144 18.99 -4.37 22.63
N ARG A 1145 20.18 -3.80 22.77
CA ARG A 1145 20.47 -2.39 22.46
C ARG A 1145 21.22 -2.30 21.13
N LEU A 1146 20.49 -2.33 20.02
CA LEU A 1146 21.10 -2.34 18.68
C LEU A 1146 21.56 -0.94 18.25
N PRO A 1147 22.74 -0.80 17.58
CA PRO A 1147 23.28 0.48 17.13
C PRO A 1147 22.44 1.13 16.02
N PRO A 1148 22.57 2.45 15.78
CA PRO A 1148 21.91 3.12 14.66
C PRO A 1148 22.45 2.70 13.28
N THR A 1149 23.68 2.20 13.19
CA THR A 1149 24.33 1.74 11.95
C THR A 1149 23.92 0.31 11.52
N LEU A 1150 23.08 -0.37 12.30
CA LEU A 1150 22.70 -1.79 12.16
C LEU A 1150 22.45 -2.27 10.71
N LEU A 1151 21.70 -1.52 9.91
CA LEU A 1151 21.37 -1.87 8.52
C LEU A 1151 22.46 -1.50 7.49
N PHE A 1152 23.46 -0.70 7.87
CA PHE A 1152 24.66 -0.45 7.08
C PHE A 1152 25.68 -1.59 7.29
N ASP A 1153 25.88 -1.97 8.55
CA ASP A 1153 26.80 -3.04 8.96
C ASP A 1153 26.27 -4.43 8.54
N HIS A 1154 24.95 -4.61 8.59
CA HIS A 1154 24.25 -5.86 8.27
C HIS A 1154 23.18 -5.65 7.19
N ALA A 1155 23.61 -5.35 5.97
CA ALA A 1155 22.77 -4.92 4.84
C ALA A 1155 21.68 -5.89 4.35
N THR A 1156 21.60 -7.13 4.83
CA THR A 1156 20.58 -8.13 4.44
C THR A 1156 19.93 -8.78 5.68
N PRO A 1157 18.67 -9.24 5.60
CA PRO A 1157 18.01 -9.95 6.71
C PRO A 1157 18.79 -11.13 7.28
N ALA A 1158 19.48 -11.93 6.44
CA ALA A 1158 20.32 -13.04 6.87
C ALA A 1158 21.53 -12.58 7.71
N ARG A 1159 22.26 -11.55 7.25
CA ARG A 1159 23.41 -11.00 7.98
C ARG A 1159 22.98 -10.38 9.31
N LEU A 1160 21.83 -9.70 9.32
CA LEU A 1160 21.29 -9.11 10.54
C LEU A 1160 20.82 -10.20 11.52
N ALA A 1161 20.13 -11.24 11.06
CA ALA A 1161 19.74 -12.36 11.91
C ALA A 1161 20.94 -13.07 12.54
N GLN A 1162 22.00 -13.31 11.78
CA GLN A 1162 23.24 -13.92 12.28
C GLN A 1162 23.93 -13.06 13.37
N HIS A 1163 23.97 -11.74 13.18
CA HIS A 1163 24.48 -10.79 14.19
C HIS A 1163 23.64 -10.81 15.48
N LEU A 1164 22.30 -10.82 15.34
CA LEU A 1164 21.37 -10.93 16.47
C LEU A 1164 21.55 -12.26 17.23
N LEU A 1165 21.81 -13.38 16.53
CA LEU A 1165 22.05 -14.68 17.17
C LEU A 1165 23.28 -14.68 18.07
N GLY A 1166 24.37 -14.00 17.69
CA GLY A 1166 25.56 -13.86 18.54
C GLY A 1166 25.21 -13.20 19.86
N HIS A 1167 24.65 -11.99 19.79
CA HIS A 1167 24.26 -11.21 20.97
C HIS A 1167 23.11 -11.83 21.80
N LEU A 1168 22.32 -12.75 21.25
CA LEU A 1168 21.33 -13.54 21.98
C LEU A 1168 21.90 -14.85 22.57
N SER A 1169 23.07 -15.30 22.12
CA SER A 1169 23.75 -16.51 22.62
C SER A 1169 24.76 -16.19 23.72
N ASP A 1170 25.46 -15.05 23.62
CA ASP A 1170 26.42 -14.56 24.63
C ASP A 1170 25.73 -13.93 25.86
N GLY A 1171 24.39 -14.00 25.93
CA GLY A 1171 23.52 -13.24 26.85
C GLY A 1171 23.57 -13.61 28.34
N ASP A 1172 24.55 -14.41 28.76
CA ASP A 1172 24.80 -14.80 30.17
C ASP A 1172 26.24 -14.45 30.62
N ALA A 1173 27.03 -13.76 29.78
CA ALA A 1173 28.42 -13.37 30.03
C ALA A 1173 28.53 -12.16 30.99
N GLY A 1174 28.03 -12.34 32.22
CA GLY A 1174 27.96 -11.31 33.27
C GLY A 1174 29.11 -11.29 34.29
N ALA A 1175 30.24 -11.98 34.03
CA ALA A 1175 31.40 -11.99 34.91
C ALA A 1175 32.73 -12.26 34.18
N GLU A 1176 33.81 -11.73 34.78
CA GLU A 1176 35.25 -11.91 34.54
C GLU A 1176 35.67 -13.07 33.58
N GLY A 1177 36.16 -12.71 32.39
CA GLY A 1177 36.64 -13.66 31.38
C GLY A 1177 37.96 -14.36 31.75
N THR A 1178 38.08 -15.63 31.39
CA THR A 1178 39.20 -16.51 31.76
C THR A 1178 40.35 -16.49 30.74
N PRO A 1179 41.54 -17.00 31.09
CA PRO A 1179 42.63 -17.18 30.11
C PRO A 1179 42.25 -18.07 28.92
N GLU A 1180 41.33 -19.02 29.10
CA GLU A 1180 40.88 -19.94 28.05
C GLU A 1180 39.97 -19.23 27.02
N ASP A 1181 39.17 -18.25 27.46
CA ASP A 1181 38.36 -17.39 26.58
C ASP A 1181 39.25 -16.51 25.68
N VAL A 1182 40.34 -15.97 26.25
CA VAL A 1182 41.32 -15.15 25.51
C VAL A 1182 42.05 -16.00 24.46
N LEU A 1183 42.45 -17.23 24.81
CA LEU A 1183 43.06 -18.17 23.87
C LEU A 1183 42.08 -18.57 22.75
N ALA A 1184 40.82 -18.87 23.07
CA ALA A 1184 39.77 -19.16 22.09
C ALA A 1184 39.41 -17.94 21.19
N GLY A 1185 39.75 -16.73 21.63
CA GLY A 1185 39.75 -15.52 20.81
C GLY A 1185 40.92 -15.48 19.82
N LEU A 1186 42.14 -15.72 20.30
CA LEU A 1186 43.36 -15.74 19.49
C LEU A 1186 43.33 -16.84 18.41
N ASP A 1187 42.86 -18.05 18.73
CA ASP A 1187 42.64 -19.14 17.77
C ASP A 1187 41.64 -18.78 16.67
N ARG A 1188 40.73 -17.83 16.93
CA ARG A 1188 39.75 -17.33 15.95
C ARG A 1188 40.42 -16.34 15.00
N ILE A 1189 41.21 -15.43 15.56
CA ILE A 1189 41.97 -14.41 14.83
C ILE A 1189 43.04 -15.05 13.94
N GLU A 1190 43.79 -16.06 14.43
CA GLU A 1190 44.83 -16.73 13.63
C GLU A 1190 44.25 -17.38 12.35
N ARG A 1191 43.08 -18.03 12.47
CA ARG A 1191 42.36 -18.62 11.33
C ARG A 1191 41.92 -17.56 10.31
N GLN A 1192 41.52 -16.37 10.76
CA GLN A 1192 41.18 -15.26 9.87
C GLN A 1192 42.42 -14.71 9.16
N ILE A 1193 43.55 -14.53 9.87
CA ILE A 1193 44.82 -14.07 9.28
C ILE A 1193 45.32 -15.04 8.20
N ARG A 1194 45.24 -16.36 8.47
CA ARG A 1194 45.63 -17.41 7.50
C ARG A 1194 44.75 -17.43 6.23
N ALA A 1195 43.53 -16.88 6.29
CA ALA A 1195 42.60 -16.81 5.16
C ALA A 1195 42.75 -15.53 4.30
N LEU A 1196 43.58 -14.55 4.72
CA LEU A 1196 43.77 -13.32 3.95
C LEU A 1196 44.57 -13.56 2.66
N PRO A 1197 44.07 -13.12 1.48
CA PRO A 1197 44.84 -13.15 0.24
C PRO A 1197 46.06 -12.22 0.32
N GLY A 1198 47.04 -12.48 -0.55
CA GLY A 1198 48.42 -11.99 -0.41
C GLY A 1198 48.70 -10.52 -0.73
N ASP A 1199 47.94 -9.57 -0.19
CA ASP A 1199 48.34 -8.16 -0.15
C ASP A 1199 49.41 -7.95 0.93
N GLY A 1200 50.57 -7.40 0.54
CA GLY A 1200 51.68 -7.11 1.44
C GLY A 1200 51.38 -5.99 2.44
N THR A 1201 50.60 -4.99 2.02
CA THR A 1201 50.27 -3.80 2.83
C THR A 1201 49.39 -4.18 4.01
N ALA A 1202 48.40 -5.03 3.76
CA ALA A 1202 47.53 -5.60 4.79
C ALA A 1202 48.33 -6.41 5.82
N ARG A 1203 49.31 -7.22 5.38
CA ARG A 1203 50.17 -8.00 6.28
C ARG A 1203 51.09 -7.13 7.14
N LEU A 1204 51.71 -6.09 6.59
CA LEU A 1204 52.56 -5.17 7.34
C LEU A 1204 51.82 -4.53 8.52
N ARG A 1205 50.62 -3.96 8.27
CA ARG A 1205 49.78 -3.37 9.32
C ARG A 1205 49.34 -4.40 10.38
N LEU A 1206 49.07 -5.63 9.95
CA LEU A 1206 48.65 -6.71 10.85
C LEU A 1206 49.80 -7.20 11.74
N THR A 1207 51.02 -7.31 11.22
CA THR A 1207 52.23 -7.63 11.99
C THR A 1207 52.45 -6.63 13.13
N ALA A 1208 52.46 -5.33 12.83
CA ALA A 1208 52.65 -4.28 13.85
C ALA A 1208 51.60 -4.36 14.98
N ARG A 1209 50.35 -4.68 14.64
CA ARG A 1209 49.28 -4.85 15.64
C ARG A 1209 49.43 -6.13 16.48
N VAL A 1210 49.94 -7.20 15.90
CA VAL A 1210 50.28 -8.45 16.63
C VAL A 1210 51.49 -8.24 17.55
N GLU A 1211 52.49 -7.46 17.15
CA GLU A 1211 53.61 -7.09 18.03
C GLU A 1211 53.15 -6.21 19.21
N THR A 1212 52.20 -5.30 18.98
CA THR A 1212 51.55 -4.52 20.06
C THR A 1212 50.86 -5.44 21.07
N LEU A 1213 50.12 -6.45 20.59
CA LEU A 1213 49.48 -7.46 21.44
C LEU A 1213 50.51 -8.32 22.20
N LEU A 1214 51.62 -8.70 21.55
CA LEU A 1214 52.71 -9.43 22.20
C LEU A 1214 53.41 -8.60 23.29
N ALA A 1215 53.55 -7.29 23.12
CA ALA A 1215 54.08 -6.39 24.16
C ALA A 1215 53.17 -6.36 25.39
N ALA A 1216 51.85 -6.24 25.19
CA ALA A 1216 50.86 -6.30 26.26
C ALA A 1216 50.87 -7.66 26.99
N VAL A 1217 50.88 -8.77 26.27
CA VAL A 1217 50.94 -10.14 26.83
C VAL A 1217 52.25 -10.41 27.58
N ARG A 1218 53.35 -9.76 27.21
CA ARG A 1218 54.64 -9.84 27.93
C ARG A 1218 54.67 -9.06 29.24
N GLY A 1219 53.63 -8.30 29.58
CA GLY A 1219 53.53 -7.58 30.86
C GLY A 1219 54.54 -6.44 30.99
N VAL A 1220 54.99 -5.84 29.89
CA VAL A 1220 55.85 -4.65 29.90
C VAL A 1220 54.99 -3.44 30.28
N GLY A 1221 54.87 -3.21 31.60
CA GLY A 1221 54.27 -2.00 32.15
C GLY A 1221 55.02 -0.75 31.67
N GLY A 1222 54.30 0.37 31.57
CA GLY A 1222 54.85 1.60 30.99
C GLY A 1222 56.01 2.19 31.77
N ASP A 1223 57.04 2.63 31.04
CA ASP A 1223 57.66 3.95 31.17
C ASP A 1223 58.64 4.23 29.99
N ASP A 1224 59.18 3.19 29.33
CA ASP A 1224 60.10 3.31 28.17
C ASP A 1224 59.41 3.24 26.77
N ALA A 1225 58.07 3.42 26.69
CA ALA A 1225 57.30 3.22 25.45
C ALA A 1225 57.39 4.39 24.42
N GLY A 1226 58.48 5.16 24.41
CA GLY A 1226 58.58 6.48 23.77
C GLY A 1226 58.70 6.53 22.24
N ASP A 1227 59.04 5.43 21.55
CA ASP A 1227 59.24 5.38 20.07
C ASP A 1227 58.24 4.44 19.35
N GLY A 1228 57.50 3.62 20.12
CA GLY A 1228 56.56 2.65 19.53
C GLY A 1228 55.23 3.26 19.04
N GLY A 1229 54.75 4.32 19.70
CA GLY A 1229 53.45 4.93 19.37
C GLY A 1229 53.45 5.72 18.06
N ASP A 1230 54.47 6.55 17.86
CA ASP A 1230 54.57 7.42 16.67
C ASP A 1230 54.75 6.61 15.36
N ALA A 1231 55.35 5.42 15.44
CA ALA A 1231 55.52 4.55 14.27
C ALA A 1231 54.16 4.10 13.68
N VAL A 1232 53.17 3.78 14.51
CA VAL A 1232 51.83 3.40 14.04
C VAL A 1232 51.10 4.61 13.47
N SER A 1233 51.17 5.75 14.15
CA SER A 1233 50.59 7.03 13.67
C SER A 1233 51.14 7.43 12.29
N ALA A 1234 52.45 7.30 12.08
CA ALA A 1234 53.10 7.60 10.80
C ALA A 1234 52.66 6.64 9.66
N VAL A 1235 52.53 5.34 9.93
CA VAL A 1235 52.11 4.33 8.94
C VAL A 1235 50.60 4.35 8.65
N GLU A 1236 49.79 4.90 9.55
CA GLU A 1236 48.36 5.17 9.34
C GLU A 1236 48.10 6.50 8.61
N SER A 1237 49.02 7.47 8.68
CA SER A 1237 48.90 8.80 8.05
C SER A 1237 49.62 8.97 6.71
N ALA A 1238 50.53 8.07 6.32
CA ALA A 1238 51.16 8.08 4.99
C ALA A 1238 50.10 8.00 3.87
N ALA A 1239 50.14 8.98 2.95
CA ALA A 1239 49.12 9.14 1.90
C ALA A 1239 49.42 8.34 0.62
N SER A 1240 50.63 7.79 0.49
CA SER A 1240 51.12 7.08 -0.69
C SER A 1240 52.01 5.89 -0.35
N THR A 1241 52.15 4.96 -1.30
CA THR A 1241 53.04 3.80 -1.16
C THR A 1241 54.53 4.19 -1.18
N GLU A 1242 54.90 5.30 -1.84
CA GLU A 1242 56.28 5.82 -1.85
C GLU A 1242 56.67 6.39 -0.48
N GLU A 1243 55.84 7.23 0.16
CA GLU A 1243 56.10 7.70 1.54
C GLU A 1243 56.25 6.55 2.53
N LEU A 1244 55.43 5.50 2.38
CA LEU A 1244 55.45 4.32 3.26
C LEU A 1244 56.72 3.46 3.05
N LEU A 1245 57.33 3.51 1.86
CA LEU A 1245 58.63 2.87 1.59
C LEU A 1245 59.81 3.73 2.10
N ASP A 1246 59.80 5.05 1.90
CA ASP A 1246 60.82 5.97 2.45
C ASP A 1246 60.86 5.93 3.99
N LEU A 1247 59.70 5.79 4.64
CA LEU A 1247 59.58 5.59 6.09
C LEU A 1247 60.14 4.23 6.58
N LEU A 1248 60.25 3.24 5.70
CA LEU A 1248 60.85 1.94 5.99
C LEU A 1248 62.36 1.96 5.73
N ASP A 1249 62.82 2.45 4.57
CA ASP A 1249 64.26 2.58 4.28
C ASP A 1249 64.98 3.46 5.31
N SER A 1250 64.34 4.53 5.81
CA SER A 1250 64.91 5.39 6.86
C SER A 1250 64.95 4.78 8.27
N ARG A 1251 64.21 3.70 8.55
CA ARG A 1251 64.30 2.93 9.82
C ARG A 1251 65.05 1.61 9.71
N TYR A 1252 65.15 1.01 8.52
CA TYR A 1252 65.65 -0.37 8.33
C TYR A 1252 66.78 -0.52 7.30
N GLY A 1253 67.28 0.56 6.69
CA GLY A 1253 68.30 0.54 5.63
C GLY A 1253 69.72 0.05 6.03
N GLU A 1254 69.99 -0.26 7.30
CA GLU A 1254 71.25 -0.87 7.77
C GLU A 1254 71.01 -2.13 8.62
N SER A 1255 70.47 -3.21 8.02
CA SER A 1255 70.50 -4.60 8.56
C SER A 1255 70.36 -5.67 7.47
#